data_AF-A0AAD2V9Z2-F1
#
_entry.id   AF-A0AAD2V9Z2-F1
#
_cell.length_a   1.000
_cell.length_b   1.000
_cell.length_c   1.000
_cell.angle_alpha   90.00
_cell.angle_beta   90.00
_cell.angle_gamma   90.00
#
_symmetry.space_group_name_H-M   'P 1'
#
loop_
_entity.id
_entity.type
_entity.pdbx_description
1 polymer ?
#
loop_
_entity_poly.entity_id
_entity_poly.type
_entity_poly.pdbx_seq_one_letter_code
_entity_poly.pdbx_strand_id
1 'polypeptide(L)'
;MITIDGNGAVASVAFRTSEVIAIYPITPSSTMAEQADAWAGNGLKNVWGDTPRVVEMQSEAGAIATVHGALQTGALSTSFTSSQGLLLMIPTLYKLAGELTPFVLHVAARTVATHALSIFGDHSDVMAVRQTGCAMLCAANVQEAQDFALISHIATLKSRVPFIHFFDGFRTSHEINKIVPLADDTILDLMPQAEIDAHRARALNPEHPVIRGTSANPDTYFQSREATNPWYDAVYDHVEQAMNDFSAATGRQYQPFEYYGHPQAERVIILMGSAIGTCEEVVDELLTRGEKVGVLKVRLYRPFSAKHLLQALPGSVRSVAVLDRTKEPGAQAEPLYLDVMTALAEAFNNGERETLPRVIGGRYGLSSKEFGPDCVLAVFAELNAAKPKARFTVGIYDDVTNLSLPLPENTLPNSAKLEALFYGLGSDGSVSATKNNIKIIGNSTPWYAQGYFVYDSKKAGGLTVSHLRVSEQPIRSAYLISQADFVGCHQLQFIDKYQMAERLKPGGIFLLNTPYSADEVWSRLPQEVQAVLNQKKARFYVINAAKIARECGLAARINTVMQMAFFHLTQILPGDSALAELQGAIAKSYSSKGQDLVERNWQALALARESVEEVPLQPVNPHSANRPPVVSDAAPDFVKTVTAAMLAGLGDALPVSALPPDGTWPMGTTRWEKRNIAEEIPIWKEELCTQCNHCVAACPHSAIRAKVVPPEAMENAPASLHSLDVKSRDMRGQKYVLQVAPEDCTGCNLCVEVCPAKDRQNPEIKAINMMSRLEHVEEEKINYDFFLNLPEIDRSKLERIDIRTSQLITPLFEYSGACSGCGETPYIKLLTQLYGDRMLIANATGCSSIYGGNLPSTPYTTDANGRGPAWANSLFEDNAEFGLGFRLTVDQHRVRVLRLLDQFADKIPAELLTALKSDATPEVRREQVAALRQQLNDVAEAHELLRDADALVEKSIWLIGGDGWAYDIGFGGLDHVLSLTENVNILVLDTQCYSNTGGQASKATPLGAVTKFGEHGKRKARKDLGVSMMMYGHVYVAQISLGAQLNQTVKAIQEAEAYPGPSLIIAYSPCEEHGYDLALSHDQMRQLTATGFWPLYRFDPRRADEGKLPLALDSRPPSVALEETLLHEQRFRRLNSQQPEVAEQLWKDAAADLQKRYDFLAQMAGKAEKSNTD
;
A
#
# COMPACT_ATOMS: atom_id res chain seq x y z
N MET A 1 19.79 24.66 9.63
CA MET A 1 18.55 24.11 9.02
C MET A 1 18.84 22.71 8.49
N ILE A 2 17.83 21.86 8.42
CA ILE A 2 17.92 20.49 7.90
C ILE A 2 16.80 20.24 6.89
N THR A 3 16.99 19.28 5.98
CA THR A 3 15.97 18.89 4.99
C THR A 3 15.40 17.51 5.34
N ILE A 4 14.15 17.47 5.81
CA ILE A 4 13.50 16.27 6.38
C ILE A 4 11.99 16.27 6.07
N ASP A 5 11.35 15.11 6.15
CA ASP A 5 9.90 14.99 6.06
C ASP A 5 9.19 15.17 7.42
N GLY A 6 7.86 15.35 7.38
CA GLY A 6 7.04 15.52 8.58
C GLY A 6 7.15 14.35 9.56
N ASN A 7 7.14 13.11 9.06
CA ASN A 7 7.32 11.93 9.89
C ASN A 7 8.67 11.97 10.63
N GLY A 8 9.77 12.23 9.93
CA GLY A 8 11.08 12.23 10.56
C GLY A 8 11.29 13.37 11.56
N ALA A 9 10.71 14.54 11.27
CA ALA A 9 10.70 15.66 12.19
C ALA A 9 9.98 15.33 13.51
N VAL A 10 8.79 14.71 13.43
CA VAL A 10 7.99 14.32 14.59
C VAL A 10 8.63 13.18 15.38
N ALA A 11 9.07 12.14 14.68
CA ALA A 11 9.75 11.00 15.31
C ALA A 11 10.97 11.46 16.11
N SER A 12 11.75 12.41 15.58
CA SER A 12 12.93 12.95 16.24
C SER A 12 12.59 13.58 17.59
N VAL A 13 11.50 14.34 17.69
CA VAL A 13 11.06 14.94 18.95
C VAL A 13 10.48 13.88 19.89
N ALA A 14 9.59 13.03 19.39
CA ALA A 14 8.94 11.97 20.17
C ALA A 14 9.96 11.01 20.81
N PHE A 15 10.99 10.61 20.05
CA PHE A 15 12.07 9.76 20.54
C PHE A 15 12.87 10.44 21.65
N ARG A 16 13.24 11.71 21.45
CA ARG A 16 14.05 12.47 22.40
C ARG A 16 13.31 12.84 23.69
N THR A 17 11.98 12.75 23.71
CA THR A 17 11.12 13.12 24.85
C THR A 17 10.42 11.92 25.51
N SER A 18 10.75 10.68 25.11
CA SER A 18 10.12 9.47 25.63
C SER A 18 11.12 8.47 26.21
N GLU A 19 10.63 7.61 27.10
CA GLU A 19 11.37 6.48 27.69
C GLU A 19 10.91 5.15 27.09
N VAL A 20 9.61 5.00 26.80
CA VAL A 20 9.01 3.79 26.20
C VAL A 20 8.19 4.17 24.97
N ILE A 21 8.35 3.42 23.87
CA ILE A 21 7.64 3.65 22.62
C ILE A 21 7.06 2.32 22.14
N ALA A 22 5.74 2.15 22.22
CA ALA A 22 5.09 0.95 21.68
C ALA A 22 4.49 1.25 20.31
N ILE A 23 4.73 0.37 19.34
CA ILE A 23 4.48 0.65 17.92
C ILE A 23 3.77 -0.52 17.22
N TYR A 24 3.10 -0.19 16.13
CA TYR A 24 2.63 -1.12 15.09
C TYR A 24 2.66 -0.39 13.74
N PRO A 25 3.04 -1.04 12.62
CA PRO A 25 3.19 -0.36 11.35
C PRO A 25 1.87 -0.15 10.62
N ILE A 26 1.54 1.11 10.34
CA ILE A 26 0.44 1.49 9.43
C ILE A 26 0.83 2.73 8.61
N THR A 27 0.73 2.63 7.28
CA THR A 27 0.95 3.75 6.36
C THR A 27 -0.08 4.87 6.63
N PRO A 28 0.29 6.15 6.61
CA PRO A 28 1.62 6.73 6.39
C PRO A 28 2.46 6.95 7.66
N SER A 29 2.05 6.48 8.85
CA SER A 29 2.80 6.69 10.10
C SER A 29 4.02 5.78 10.31
N SER A 30 4.14 4.66 9.59
CA SER A 30 5.18 3.64 9.80
C SER A 30 6.59 4.21 9.86
N THR A 31 6.92 5.23 9.04
CA THR A 31 8.26 5.86 9.04
C THR A 31 8.65 6.41 10.41
N MET A 32 7.71 6.90 11.21
CA MET A 32 8.01 7.38 12.58
C MET A 32 8.47 6.23 13.48
N ALA A 33 7.73 5.12 13.46
CA ALA A 33 8.06 3.92 14.21
C ALA A 33 9.40 3.32 13.76
N GLU A 34 9.65 3.28 12.45
CA GLU A 34 10.88 2.74 11.86
C GLU A 34 12.11 3.52 12.29
N GLN A 35 12.03 4.85 12.30
CA GLN A 35 13.13 5.69 12.75
C GLN A 35 13.38 5.55 14.25
N ALA A 36 12.32 5.53 15.06
CA ALA A 36 12.44 5.34 16.50
C ALA A 36 13.13 4.01 16.83
N ASP A 37 12.72 2.90 16.20
CA ASP A 37 13.35 1.59 16.38
C ASP A 37 14.82 1.59 15.94
N ALA A 38 15.11 2.14 14.75
CA ALA A 38 16.47 2.22 14.24
C ALA A 38 17.38 3.05 15.14
N TRP A 39 16.90 4.17 15.69
CA TRP A 39 17.67 4.98 16.62
C TRP A 39 17.90 4.28 17.97
N ALA A 40 16.89 3.58 18.50
CA ALA A 40 17.03 2.79 19.73
C ALA A 40 18.04 1.65 19.53
N GLY A 41 17.96 0.92 18.42
CA GLY A 41 18.91 -0.15 18.07
C GLY A 41 20.35 0.35 17.98
N ASN A 42 20.55 1.54 17.41
CA ASN A 42 21.86 2.20 17.32
C ASN A 42 22.31 2.88 18.62
N GLY A 43 21.56 2.75 19.72
CA GLY A 43 21.93 3.29 21.03
C GLY A 43 21.83 4.81 21.14
N LEU A 44 21.09 5.47 20.24
CA LEU A 44 20.84 6.91 20.33
C LEU A 44 20.13 7.23 21.65
N LYS A 45 20.49 8.37 22.24
CA LYS A 45 19.98 8.79 23.55
C LYS A 45 18.84 9.81 23.40
N ASN A 46 17.92 9.78 24.35
CA ASN A 46 16.98 10.86 24.58
C ASN A 46 17.67 12.02 25.33
N VAL A 47 16.95 13.11 25.61
CA VAL A 47 17.53 14.30 26.25
C VAL A 47 18.00 14.06 27.70
N TRP A 48 17.58 12.95 28.33
CA TRP A 48 18.00 12.57 29.68
C TRP A 48 19.20 11.59 29.69
N GLY A 49 19.69 11.18 28.52
CA GLY A 49 20.85 10.29 28.39
C GLY A 49 20.52 8.79 28.33
N ASP A 50 19.24 8.41 28.33
CA ASP A 50 18.78 7.03 28.21
C ASP A 50 18.47 6.65 26.78
N THR A 51 18.56 5.36 26.43
CA THR A 51 18.08 4.87 25.13
C THR A 51 16.61 4.48 25.27
N PRO A 52 15.68 5.14 24.55
CA PRO A 52 14.27 4.78 24.58
C PRO A 52 14.03 3.31 24.25
N ARG A 53 13.12 2.66 24.97
CA ARG A 53 12.74 1.28 24.71
C ARG A 53 11.62 1.23 23.68
N VAL A 54 11.95 0.79 22.46
CA VAL A 54 10.96 0.57 21.39
C VAL A 54 10.49 -0.88 21.42
N VAL A 55 9.18 -1.10 21.29
CA VAL A 55 8.57 -2.44 21.25
C VAL A 55 7.44 -2.52 20.23
N GLU A 56 7.54 -3.47 19.31
CA GLU A 56 6.46 -3.81 18.38
C GLU A 56 5.43 -4.73 19.05
N MET A 57 4.16 -4.39 18.88
CA MET A 57 3.01 -5.19 19.35
C MET A 57 2.34 -5.94 18.20
N GLN A 58 1.34 -6.78 18.49
CA GLN A 58 0.61 -7.56 17.47
C GLN A 58 -0.41 -6.74 16.67
N SER A 59 -0.81 -5.58 17.19
CA SER A 59 -1.76 -4.64 16.59
C SER A 59 -1.68 -3.29 17.32
N GLU A 60 -2.30 -2.25 16.77
CA GLU A 60 -2.42 -0.94 17.40
C GLU A 60 -3.17 -0.99 18.74
N ALA A 61 -4.17 -1.87 18.87
CA ALA A 61 -4.85 -2.11 20.14
C ALA A 61 -3.87 -2.59 21.23
N GLY A 62 -2.94 -3.48 20.86
CA GLY A 62 -1.85 -3.92 21.74
C GLY A 62 -0.87 -2.79 22.04
N ALA A 63 -0.48 -2.00 21.04
CA ALA A 63 0.46 -0.89 21.18
C ALA A 63 -0.04 0.15 22.19
N ILE A 64 -1.28 0.63 22.06
CA ILE A 64 -1.81 1.63 22.99
C ILE A 64 -2.02 1.07 24.40
N ALA A 65 -2.36 -0.22 24.54
CA ALA A 65 -2.49 -0.87 25.84
C ALA A 65 -1.14 -1.00 26.54
N THR A 66 -0.06 -1.27 25.80
CA THR A 66 1.31 -1.27 26.32
C THR A 66 1.72 0.14 26.77
N VAL A 67 1.41 1.18 25.98
CA VAL A 67 1.60 2.58 26.39
C VAL A 67 0.85 2.88 27.68
N HIS A 68 -0.42 2.48 27.78
CA HIS A 68 -1.22 2.67 28.98
C HIS A 68 -0.57 2.02 30.21
N GLY A 69 -0.14 0.76 30.10
CA GLY A 69 0.59 0.08 31.17
C GLY A 69 1.87 0.80 31.58
N ALA A 70 2.69 1.22 30.62
CA ALA A 70 3.97 1.91 30.88
C ALA A 70 3.75 3.25 31.61
N LEU A 71 2.76 4.03 31.18
CA LEU A 71 2.37 5.29 31.82
C LEU A 71 1.86 5.08 33.25
N GLN A 72 1.06 4.04 33.48
CA GLN A 72 0.56 3.70 34.83
C GLN A 72 1.71 3.35 35.78
N THR A 73 2.83 2.84 35.27
CA THR A 73 4.04 2.54 36.04
C THR A 73 5.10 3.66 36.00
N GLY A 74 4.74 4.85 35.51
CA GLY A 74 5.54 6.08 35.66
C GLY A 74 6.51 6.41 34.53
N ALA A 75 6.56 5.63 33.46
CA ALA A 75 7.37 5.97 32.29
C ALA A 75 6.72 7.10 31.46
N LEU A 76 7.51 7.92 30.79
CA LEU A 76 7.08 8.79 29.70
C LEU A 76 6.98 7.94 28.42
N SER A 77 5.78 7.87 27.84
CA SER A 77 5.50 6.95 26.73
C SER A 77 4.76 7.59 25.57
N THR A 78 5.00 7.10 24.37
CA THR A 78 4.34 7.57 23.13
C THR A 78 4.08 6.42 22.16
N SER A 79 3.31 6.70 21.10
CA SER A 79 3.04 5.81 19.98
C SER A 79 2.77 6.61 18.70
N PHE A 80 2.77 5.90 17.56
CA PHE A 80 2.53 6.44 16.22
C PHE A 80 1.41 5.62 15.56
N THR A 81 0.43 6.27 14.93
CA THR A 81 -0.65 5.55 14.22
C THR A 81 -1.34 6.39 13.14
N SER A 82 -2.32 5.80 12.45
CA SER A 82 -3.19 6.43 11.43
C SER A 82 -4.45 5.58 11.21
N SER A 83 -5.53 6.15 10.67
CA SER A 83 -6.68 5.42 10.07
C SER A 83 -7.22 4.27 10.94
N GLN A 84 -7.31 3.07 10.39
CA GLN A 84 -7.79 1.86 11.07
C GLN A 84 -7.05 1.61 12.40
N GLY A 85 -5.74 1.86 12.42
CA GLY A 85 -4.94 1.72 13.62
C GLY A 85 -5.40 2.64 14.74
N LEU A 86 -5.76 3.89 14.43
CA LEU A 86 -6.31 4.82 15.42
C LEU A 86 -7.67 4.34 15.94
N LEU A 87 -8.52 3.75 15.10
CA LEU A 87 -9.81 3.19 15.52
C LEU A 87 -9.64 2.07 16.54
N LEU A 88 -8.65 1.20 16.34
CA LEU A 88 -8.31 0.12 17.27
C LEU A 88 -7.79 0.65 18.62
N MET A 89 -7.32 1.89 18.70
CA MET A 89 -6.84 2.51 19.94
C MET A 89 -7.95 3.14 20.79
N ILE A 90 -9.14 3.39 20.24
CA ILE A 90 -10.25 4.13 20.89
C ILE A 90 -10.54 3.66 22.32
N PRO A 91 -10.70 2.34 22.62
CA PRO A 91 -11.07 1.91 23.97
C PRO A 91 -10.06 2.36 25.03
N THR A 92 -8.77 2.30 24.71
CA THR A 92 -7.69 2.68 25.64
C THR A 92 -7.52 4.20 25.72
N LEU A 93 -7.82 4.95 24.65
CA LEU A 93 -7.80 6.43 24.69
C LEU A 93 -8.78 6.97 25.74
N TYR A 94 -9.99 6.40 25.84
CA TYR A 94 -10.93 6.75 26.92
C TYR A 94 -10.36 6.50 28.32
N LYS A 95 -9.59 5.42 28.50
CA LYS A 95 -8.95 5.10 29.78
C LYS A 95 -7.86 6.09 30.13
N LEU A 96 -6.99 6.41 29.17
CA LEU A 96 -5.92 7.40 29.36
C LEU A 96 -6.47 8.79 29.71
N ALA A 97 -7.53 9.22 29.02
CA ALA A 97 -8.19 10.48 29.28
C ALA A 97 -8.94 10.50 30.63
N GLY A 98 -9.68 9.43 30.93
CA GLY A 98 -10.41 9.29 32.21
C GLY A 98 -9.50 9.18 33.43
N GLU A 99 -8.27 8.71 33.25
CA GLU A 99 -7.27 8.58 34.32
C GLU A 99 -6.36 9.81 34.43
N LEU A 100 -6.57 10.86 33.61
CA LEU A 100 -5.76 12.08 33.56
C LEU A 100 -4.26 11.73 33.50
N THR A 101 -3.93 10.93 32.48
CA THR A 101 -2.58 10.39 32.25
C THR A 101 -1.90 11.19 31.12
N PRO A 102 -0.78 11.88 31.41
CA PRO A 102 -0.08 12.68 30.41
C PRO A 102 0.61 11.76 29.38
N PHE A 103 0.28 11.92 28.10
CA PHE A 103 0.95 11.26 26.99
C PHE A 103 0.60 11.94 25.66
N VAL A 104 1.41 11.71 24.62
CA VAL A 104 1.12 12.18 23.26
C VAL A 104 1.05 11.00 22.29
N LEU A 105 -0.06 10.91 21.55
CA LEU A 105 -0.19 10.09 20.35
C LEU A 105 0.11 10.94 19.13
N HIS A 106 1.02 10.48 18.26
CA HIS A 106 1.34 11.16 17.02
C HIS A 106 0.65 10.48 15.83
N VAL A 107 -0.20 11.23 15.11
CA VAL A 107 -1.06 10.70 14.05
C VAL A 107 -0.79 11.38 12.71
N ALA A 108 -0.37 10.60 11.72
CA ALA A 108 -0.37 11.04 10.34
C ALA A 108 -1.78 10.80 9.74
N ALA A 109 -2.68 11.77 9.90
CA ALA A 109 -4.12 11.62 9.69
C ALA A 109 -4.46 11.08 8.30
N ARG A 110 -5.24 9.99 8.25
CA ARG A 110 -5.50 9.17 7.06
C ARG A 110 -6.97 8.76 6.99
N THR A 111 -7.46 8.68 5.74
CA THR A 111 -8.79 8.17 5.38
C THR A 111 -9.12 6.83 6.04
N VAL A 112 -10.30 6.73 6.65
CA VAL A 112 -10.89 5.47 7.11
C VAL A 112 -11.51 4.71 5.92
N ALA A 113 -11.25 3.40 5.83
CA ALA A 113 -11.83 2.53 4.82
C ALA A 113 -13.36 2.50 4.94
N THR A 114 -14.05 2.77 3.83
CA THR A 114 -15.52 2.81 3.76
C THR A 114 -16.03 1.98 2.57
N HIS A 115 -16.30 2.60 1.42
CA HIS A 115 -16.58 1.90 0.16
C HIS A 115 -15.31 1.29 -0.46
N ALA A 116 -14.15 1.83 -0.10
CA ALA A 116 -12.83 1.37 -0.51
C ALA A 116 -11.79 1.73 0.56
N LEU A 117 -10.66 1.02 0.55
CA LEU A 117 -9.47 1.38 1.30
C LEU A 117 -8.80 2.60 0.64
N SER A 118 -8.34 3.56 1.45
CA SER A 118 -7.37 4.57 1.01
C SER A 118 -6.22 4.68 1.99
N ILE A 119 -5.00 4.78 1.46
CA ILE A 119 -3.80 5.07 2.28
C ILE A 119 -3.59 6.58 2.50
N PHE A 120 -4.36 7.41 1.80
CA PHE A 120 -4.11 8.84 1.68
C PHE A 120 -4.78 9.68 2.77
N GLY A 121 -4.35 10.93 2.90
CA GLY A 121 -4.61 11.80 4.03
C GLY A 121 -5.94 12.53 3.99
N ASP A 122 -6.72 12.38 5.06
CA ASP A 122 -7.80 13.27 5.47
C ASP A 122 -7.98 13.14 6.99
N HIS A 123 -8.99 13.79 7.57
CA HIS A 123 -9.22 13.84 9.02
C HIS A 123 -10.28 12.85 9.52
N SER A 124 -10.74 11.91 8.69
CA SER A 124 -11.81 10.98 9.10
C SER A 124 -11.44 10.13 10.33
N ASP A 125 -10.17 9.77 10.48
CA ASP A 125 -9.67 9.01 11.62
C ASP A 125 -9.62 9.83 12.91
N VAL A 126 -9.00 11.01 12.89
CA VAL A 126 -8.91 11.90 14.06
C VAL A 126 -10.29 12.42 14.46
N MET A 127 -11.20 12.63 13.51
CA MET A 127 -12.58 13.02 13.82
C MET A 127 -13.40 11.88 14.44
N ALA A 128 -13.05 10.60 14.17
CA ALA A 128 -13.69 9.44 14.80
C ALA A 128 -13.33 9.28 16.28
N VAL A 129 -12.31 9.98 16.78
CA VAL A 129 -11.83 9.89 18.17
C VAL A 129 -11.98 11.18 18.97
N ARG A 130 -12.63 12.22 18.42
CA ARG A 130 -12.78 13.55 19.03
C ARG A 130 -13.51 13.55 20.39
N GLN A 131 -14.28 12.50 20.67
CA GLN A 131 -15.08 12.29 21.86
C GLN A 131 -14.34 11.53 22.99
N THR A 132 -13.13 11.03 22.73
CA THR A 132 -12.39 10.18 23.70
C THR A 132 -11.96 10.93 24.97
N GLY A 133 -11.91 12.27 24.91
CA GLY A 133 -11.35 13.13 25.96
C GLY A 133 -9.89 13.49 25.72
N CYS A 134 -9.26 13.03 24.63
CA CYS A 134 -7.94 13.54 24.27
C CYS A 134 -8.03 14.99 23.78
N ALA A 135 -7.06 15.81 24.17
CA ALA A 135 -6.80 17.08 23.50
C ALA A 135 -6.28 16.81 22.08
N MET A 136 -6.55 17.70 21.13
CA MET A 136 -6.21 17.50 19.72
C MET A 136 -5.53 18.73 19.16
N LEU A 137 -4.25 18.59 18.78
CA LEU A 137 -3.40 19.66 18.26
C LEU A 137 -2.99 19.36 16.81
N CYS A 138 -3.36 20.24 15.88
CA CYS A 138 -3.20 20.07 14.44
C CYS A 138 -2.07 20.94 13.87
N ALA A 139 -1.09 20.32 13.23
CA ALA A 139 -0.02 21.01 12.49
C ALA A 139 -0.33 21.11 10.99
N ALA A 140 0.01 22.24 10.36
CA ALA A 140 -0.24 22.50 8.94
C ALA A 140 0.95 22.22 8.01
N ASN A 141 2.17 22.12 8.53
CA ASN A 141 3.36 21.90 7.71
C ASN A 141 4.44 21.15 8.50
N VAL A 142 5.54 20.79 7.82
CA VAL A 142 6.64 20.00 8.41
C VAL A 142 7.28 20.69 9.62
N GLN A 143 7.46 22.02 9.58
CA GLN A 143 8.04 22.78 10.69
C GLN A 143 7.09 22.77 11.90
N GLU A 144 5.80 23.05 11.67
CA GLU A 144 4.78 22.99 12.72
C GLU A 144 4.62 21.58 13.28
N ALA A 145 4.73 20.53 12.46
CA ALA A 145 4.66 19.15 12.94
C ALA A 145 5.79 18.86 13.93
N GLN A 146 7.02 19.32 13.66
CA GLN A 146 8.13 19.24 14.62
C GLN A 146 7.81 19.99 15.91
N ASP A 147 7.40 21.25 15.77
CA ASP A 147 7.28 22.17 16.90
C ASP A 147 6.09 21.77 17.79
N PHE A 148 4.98 21.34 17.19
CA PHE A 148 3.78 20.89 17.90
C PHE A 148 3.94 19.52 18.52
N ALA A 149 4.86 18.69 18.02
CA ALA A 149 5.27 17.50 18.76
C ALA A 149 5.83 17.88 20.14
N LEU A 150 6.74 18.87 20.23
CA LEU A 150 7.29 19.28 21.53
C LEU A 150 6.23 20.01 22.39
N ILE A 151 5.49 20.95 21.80
CA ILE A 151 4.46 21.71 22.51
C ILE A 151 3.40 20.79 23.13
N SER A 152 2.98 19.73 22.42
CA SER A 152 2.02 18.76 22.97
C SER A 152 2.60 17.94 24.13
N HIS A 153 3.89 17.57 24.10
CA HIS A 153 4.57 16.92 25.22
C HIS A 153 4.66 17.82 26.46
N ILE A 154 4.91 19.12 26.28
CA ILE A 154 4.90 20.09 27.38
C ILE A 154 3.48 20.26 27.93
N ALA A 155 2.50 20.48 27.05
CA ALA A 155 1.13 20.75 27.43
C ALA A 155 0.45 19.54 28.09
N THR A 156 0.72 18.32 27.64
CA THR A 156 0.17 17.11 28.26
C THR A 156 0.68 16.93 29.69
N LEU A 157 1.97 17.18 29.94
CA LEU A 157 2.55 17.10 31.28
C LEU A 157 1.98 18.14 32.23
N LYS A 158 1.84 19.40 31.78
CA LYS A 158 1.23 20.50 32.56
C LYS A 158 -0.25 20.27 32.87
N SER A 159 -1.04 19.85 31.88
CA SER A 159 -2.50 19.67 32.01
C SER A 159 -2.91 18.31 32.58
N ARG A 160 -2.06 17.28 32.48
CA ARG A 160 -2.37 15.87 32.66
C ARG A 160 -3.39 15.29 31.67
N VAL A 161 -3.86 16.06 30.71
CA VAL A 161 -4.78 15.59 29.67
C VAL A 161 -3.95 14.98 28.54
N PRO A 162 -4.30 13.79 28.03
CA PRO A 162 -3.58 13.19 26.91
C PRO A 162 -3.80 13.96 25.60
N PHE A 163 -2.79 13.98 24.73
CA PHE A 163 -2.84 14.70 23.45
C PHE A 163 -2.79 13.75 22.25
N ILE A 164 -3.57 14.09 21.23
CA ILE A 164 -3.41 13.61 19.85
C ILE A 164 -2.79 14.78 19.08
N HIS A 165 -1.50 14.67 18.78
CA HIS A 165 -0.81 15.56 17.85
C HIS A 165 -0.93 14.98 16.45
N PHE A 166 -1.56 15.70 15.53
CA PHE A 166 -1.81 15.20 14.19
C PHE A 166 -1.49 16.19 13.08
N PHE A 167 -1.20 15.64 11.91
CA PHE A 167 -0.84 16.34 10.69
C PHE A 167 -1.23 15.49 9.49
N ASP A 168 -1.39 16.12 8.33
CA ASP A 168 -2.05 15.47 7.19
C ASP A 168 -1.17 14.36 6.59
N GLY A 169 -1.75 13.15 6.51
CA GLY A 169 -1.13 11.97 5.91
C GLY A 169 -0.74 12.22 4.45
N PHE A 170 0.44 11.74 4.07
CA PHE A 170 1.18 12.13 2.86
C PHE A 170 1.49 13.64 2.73
N ARG A 171 0.47 14.50 2.68
CA ARG A 171 0.58 15.94 2.36
C ARG A 171 1.52 16.71 3.30
N THR A 172 1.62 16.30 4.55
CA THR A 172 2.61 16.82 5.51
C THR A 172 3.58 15.73 5.95
N SER A 173 3.09 14.53 6.25
CA SER A 173 3.95 13.43 6.75
C SER A 173 5.09 13.02 5.81
N HIS A 174 4.88 13.11 4.48
CA HIS A 174 5.83 12.69 3.45
C HIS A 174 6.34 13.87 2.60
N GLU A 175 5.85 15.08 2.84
CA GLU A 175 6.43 16.28 2.24
C GLU A 175 7.80 16.52 2.86
N ILE A 176 8.83 16.66 2.03
CA ILE A 176 10.19 16.97 2.47
C ILE A 176 10.37 18.48 2.42
N ASN A 177 10.65 19.11 3.55
CA ASN A 177 10.94 20.54 3.63
C ASN A 177 12.27 20.82 4.31
N LYS A 178 12.84 21.98 4.00
CA LYS A 178 13.91 22.58 4.78
C LYS A 178 13.35 23.28 6.02
N ILE A 179 13.71 22.80 7.20
CA ILE A 179 13.20 23.29 8.50
C ILE A 179 14.33 23.71 9.44
N VAL A 180 13.97 24.44 10.49
CA VAL A 180 14.84 24.74 11.65
C VAL A 180 14.68 23.60 12.67
N PRO A 181 15.73 22.78 12.91
CA PRO A 181 15.66 21.70 13.89
C PRO A 181 15.66 22.24 15.33
N LEU A 182 15.18 21.43 16.27
CA LEU A 182 15.29 21.68 17.71
C LEU A 182 16.59 21.08 18.27
N ALA A 183 17.37 21.89 18.98
CA ALA A 183 18.55 21.44 19.72
C ALA A 183 18.13 20.71 21.00
N ASP A 184 18.95 19.76 21.46
CA ASP A 184 18.64 18.94 22.64
C ASP A 184 18.56 19.78 23.92
N ASP A 185 19.46 20.76 24.09
CA ASP A 185 19.41 21.70 25.23
C ASP A 185 18.08 22.48 25.26
N THR A 186 17.60 22.94 24.11
CA THR A 186 16.31 23.63 24.01
C THR A 186 15.14 22.71 24.36
N ILE A 187 15.17 21.44 23.95
CA ILE A 187 14.14 20.46 24.33
C ILE A 187 14.18 20.25 25.83
N LEU A 188 15.36 19.98 26.39
CA LEU A 188 15.55 19.71 27.81
C LEU A 188 15.08 20.88 28.68
N ASP A 189 15.44 22.11 28.32
CA ASP A 189 15.06 23.34 29.04
C ASP A 189 13.54 23.57 29.05
N LEU A 190 12.84 23.15 27.99
CA LEU A 190 11.39 23.31 27.87
C LEU A 190 10.60 22.17 28.56
N MET A 191 11.22 21.01 28.81
CA MET A 191 10.54 19.88 29.44
C MET A 191 10.21 20.19 30.92
N PRO A 192 8.94 20.06 31.35
CA PRO A 192 8.52 20.49 32.67
C PRO A 192 8.88 19.45 33.75
N GLN A 193 10.08 19.59 34.35
CA GLN A 193 10.64 18.59 35.27
C GLN A 193 9.75 18.31 36.49
N ALA A 194 9.14 19.34 37.08
CA ALA A 194 8.27 19.16 38.26
C ALA A 194 7.05 18.29 37.94
N GLU A 195 6.47 18.44 36.75
CA GLU A 195 5.33 17.69 36.27
C GLU A 195 5.71 16.24 35.89
N ILE A 196 6.92 16.03 35.37
CA ILE A 196 7.50 14.68 35.16
C ILE A 196 7.65 13.96 36.51
N ASP A 197 8.22 14.63 37.51
CA ASP A 197 8.39 14.08 38.85
C ASP A 197 7.02 13.77 39.49
N ALA A 198 6.03 14.64 39.27
CA ALA A 198 4.67 14.42 39.74
C ALA A 198 3.97 13.25 39.03
N HIS A 199 4.23 13.03 37.73
CA HIS A 199 3.76 11.84 37.00
C HIS A 199 4.32 10.56 37.60
N ARG A 200 5.63 10.52 37.84
CA ARG A 200 6.32 9.40 38.48
C ARG A 200 5.82 9.15 39.91
N ALA A 201 5.57 10.19 40.69
CA ALA A 201 5.02 10.08 42.04
C ALA A 201 3.61 9.48 42.10
N ARG A 202 2.86 9.55 40.99
CA ARG A 202 1.54 8.91 40.83
C ARG A 202 1.63 7.49 40.27
N ALA A 203 2.80 6.93 40.00
CA ALA A 203 2.91 5.59 39.42
C ALA A 203 2.36 4.49 40.35
N LEU A 204 1.86 3.41 39.77
CA LEU A 204 1.59 2.17 40.48
C LEU A 204 2.92 1.59 40.97
N ASN A 205 3.09 1.52 42.29
CA ASN A 205 4.29 1.00 42.94
C ASN A 205 3.88 0.25 44.22
N PRO A 206 4.33 -0.99 44.45
CA PRO A 206 4.06 -1.73 45.68
C PRO A 206 4.50 -1.03 46.98
N GLU A 207 5.48 -0.12 46.91
CA GLU A 207 5.94 0.67 48.07
C GLU A 207 4.97 1.79 48.48
N HIS A 208 4.11 2.23 47.56
CA HIS A 208 3.05 3.22 47.80
C HIS A 208 1.81 2.90 46.94
N PRO A 209 1.12 1.78 47.24
CA PRO A 209 0.15 1.19 46.33
C PRO A 209 -1.15 1.98 46.29
N VAL A 210 -1.75 2.04 45.10
CA VAL A 210 -3.09 2.61 44.86
C VAL A 210 -3.88 1.69 43.92
N ILE A 211 -5.20 1.86 43.88
CA ILE A 211 -6.09 1.10 42.97
C ILE A 211 -6.63 2.05 41.90
N ARG A 212 -6.69 1.59 40.64
CA ARG A 212 -7.22 2.32 39.48
C ARG A 212 -8.05 1.40 38.61
N GLY A 213 -8.90 2.00 37.75
CA GLY A 213 -9.77 1.23 36.86
C GLY A 213 -10.84 0.41 37.59
N THR A 214 -11.36 0.93 38.70
CA THR A 214 -12.41 0.30 39.49
C THR A 214 -13.73 0.18 38.71
N SER A 215 -14.62 -0.68 39.18
CA SER A 215 -16.02 -0.67 38.78
C SER A 215 -16.81 0.29 39.66
N ALA A 216 -17.67 1.12 39.08
CA ALA A 216 -18.50 2.09 39.80
C ALA A 216 -19.98 1.90 39.46
N ASN A 217 -20.84 2.09 40.45
CA ASN A 217 -22.30 2.07 40.29
C ASN A 217 -22.81 3.45 39.80
N PRO A 218 -24.09 3.54 39.38
CA PRO A 218 -24.70 4.81 38.96
C PRO A 218 -24.70 5.91 40.04
N ASP A 219 -24.57 5.55 41.32
CA ASP A 219 -24.57 6.48 42.47
C ASP A 219 -23.34 7.40 42.52
N THR A 220 -22.24 7.03 41.85
CA THR A 220 -20.94 7.72 41.96
C THR A 220 -20.25 7.91 40.61
N TYR A 221 -20.59 7.12 39.59
CA TYR A 221 -19.96 7.20 38.27
C TYR A 221 -20.08 8.60 37.64
N PHE A 222 -21.28 9.19 37.66
CA PHE A 222 -21.50 10.49 37.01
C PHE A 222 -20.68 11.60 37.70
N GLN A 223 -20.71 11.65 39.05
CA GLN A 223 -19.94 12.61 39.82
C GLN A 223 -18.43 12.45 39.58
N SER A 224 -17.93 11.22 39.49
CA SER A 224 -16.50 10.97 39.19
C SER A 224 -16.13 11.35 37.76
N ARG A 225 -17.05 11.22 36.79
CA ARG A 225 -16.79 11.63 35.41
C ARG A 225 -16.67 13.15 35.29
N GLU A 226 -17.58 13.89 35.91
CA GLU A 226 -17.59 15.37 35.95
C GLU A 226 -16.46 15.95 36.81
N ALA A 227 -15.92 15.17 37.75
CA ALA A 227 -14.80 15.62 38.57
C ALA A 227 -13.56 15.98 37.72
N THR A 228 -13.46 15.50 36.48
CA THR A 228 -12.34 15.82 35.58
C THR A 228 -12.42 17.21 34.92
N ASN A 229 -13.56 17.90 34.98
CA ASN A 229 -13.78 19.16 34.25
C ASN A 229 -12.70 20.24 34.50
N PRO A 230 -12.23 20.51 35.74
CA PRO A 230 -11.22 21.54 35.98
C PRO A 230 -9.90 21.31 35.21
N TRP A 231 -9.56 20.06 34.91
CA TRP A 231 -8.38 19.75 34.11
C TRP A 231 -8.57 20.12 32.64
N TYR A 232 -9.76 19.89 32.09
CA TYR A 232 -10.11 20.23 30.71
C TYR A 232 -10.26 21.73 30.51
N ASP A 233 -10.86 22.43 31.47
CA ASP A 233 -11.03 23.88 31.45
C ASP A 233 -9.67 24.61 31.37
N ALA A 234 -8.63 24.04 31.99
CA ALA A 234 -7.28 24.61 32.02
C ALA A 234 -6.40 24.26 30.79
N VAL A 235 -6.83 23.33 29.91
CA VAL A 235 -5.97 22.87 28.80
C VAL A 235 -5.59 24.00 27.85
N TYR A 236 -6.53 24.88 27.52
CA TYR A 236 -6.26 26.00 26.61
C TYR A 236 -5.07 26.83 27.10
N ASP A 237 -5.11 27.24 28.38
CA ASP A 237 -4.09 28.07 29.01
C ASP A 237 -2.73 27.33 29.06
N HIS A 238 -2.74 26.03 29.32
CA HIS A 238 -1.53 25.22 29.28
C HIS A 238 -0.91 25.12 27.87
N VAL A 239 -1.73 25.02 26.83
CA VAL A 239 -1.25 25.02 25.44
C VAL A 239 -0.73 26.39 25.04
N GLU A 240 -1.45 27.46 25.36
CA GLU A 240 -1.02 28.84 25.09
C GLU A 240 0.30 29.15 25.80
N GLN A 241 0.43 28.78 27.07
CA GLN A 241 1.69 28.94 27.81
C GLN A 241 2.82 28.12 27.17
N ALA A 242 2.57 26.87 26.77
CA ALA A 242 3.58 26.05 26.09
C ALA A 242 4.02 26.67 24.75
N MET A 243 3.10 27.25 23.98
CA MET A 243 3.42 27.98 22.75
C MET A 243 4.22 29.26 23.02
N ASN A 244 3.92 29.99 24.10
CA ASN A 244 4.66 31.18 24.50
C ASN A 244 6.08 30.85 24.99
N ASP A 245 6.23 29.82 25.83
CA ASP A 245 7.53 29.31 26.29
C ASP A 245 8.39 28.87 25.10
N PHE A 246 7.78 28.15 24.16
CA PHE A 246 8.43 27.73 22.92
C PHE A 246 8.88 28.91 22.06
N SER A 247 8.04 29.94 21.95
CA SER A 247 8.36 31.18 21.22
C SER A 247 9.54 31.91 21.87
N ALA A 248 9.57 32.02 23.20
CA ALA A 248 10.68 32.64 23.92
C ALA A 248 12.00 31.89 23.69
N ALA A 249 11.97 30.57 23.60
CA ALA A 249 13.15 29.74 23.38
C ALA A 249 13.62 29.69 21.91
N THR A 250 12.70 29.79 20.94
CA THR A 250 12.98 29.48 19.54
C THR A 250 12.74 30.62 18.55
N GLY A 251 12.08 31.69 18.99
CA GLY A 251 11.62 32.81 18.16
C GLY A 251 10.40 32.52 17.29
N ARG A 252 9.81 31.31 17.37
CA ARG A 252 8.63 30.93 16.57
C ARG A 252 7.37 30.97 17.43
N GLN A 253 6.50 31.94 17.13
CA GLN A 253 5.25 32.16 17.86
C GLN A 253 4.09 31.38 17.23
N TYR A 254 3.28 30.77 18.09
CA TYR A 254 2.02 30.13 17.72
C TYR A 254 0.90 30.56 18.67
N GLN A 255 -0.34 30.33 18.27
CA GLN A 255 -1.54 30.50 19.10
C GLN A 255 -2.51 29.33 18.85
N PRO A 256 -3.31 28.90 19.83
CA PRO A 256 -4.30 27.82 19.64
C PRO A 256 -5.31 28.13 18.53
N PHE A 257 -5.72 29.40 18.40
CA PHE A 257 -6.47 29.96 17.28
C PHE A 257 -5.71 31.17 16.75
N GLU A 258 -5.44 31.20 15.44
CA GLU A 258 -4.62 32.25 14.84
C GLU A 258 -5.31 32.82 13.60
N TYR A 259 -5.45 34.14 13.54
CA TYR A 259 -6.03 34.84 12.41
C TYR A 259 -4.94 35.42 11.49
N TYR A 260 -5.13 35.27 10.19
CA TYR A 260 -4.29 35.85 9.15
C TYR A 260 -5.14 36.50 8.06
N GLY A 261 -4.87 37.76 7.71
CA GLY A 261 -5.59 38.48 6.66
C GLY A 261 -5.90 39.93 7.01
N HIS A 262 -6.88 40.51 6.33
CA HIS A 262 -7.25 41.91 6.53
C HIS A 262 -7.79 42.14 7.96
N PRO A 263 -7.33 43.16 8.74
CA PRO A 263 -7.84 43.40 10.10
C PRO A 263 -9.35 43.70 10.16
N GLN A 264 -9.91 44.15 9.05
CA GLN A 264 -11.35 44.37 8.87
C GLN A 264 -11.96 43.41 7.84
N ALA A 265 -11.58 42.13 7.84
CA ALA A 265 -12.11 41.17 6.88
C ALA A 265 -13.63 40.99 7.02
N GLU A 266 -14.31 40.89 5.87
CA GLU A 266 -15.76 40.67 5.80
C GLU A 266 -16.08 39.20 5.49
N ARG A 267 -15.15 38.49 4.83
CA ARG A 267 -15.24 37.08 4.43
C ARG A 267 -14.04 36.31 4.99
N VAL A 268 -14.29 35.24 5.76
CA VAL A 268 -13.23 34.44 6.40
C VAL A 268 -13.41 32.95 6.12
N ILE A 269 -12.31 32.25 5.88
CA ILE A 269 -12.25 30.78 5.88
C ILE A 269 -11.76 30.29 7.25
N ILE A 270 -12.38 29.28 7.82
CA ILE A 270 -11.94 28.61 9.06
C ILE A 270 -11.63 27.15 8.74
N LEU A 271 -10.40 26.70 9.03
CA LEU A 271 -9.95 25.35 8.69
C LEU A 271 -8.77 24.89 9.55
N MET A 272 -8.39 23.62 9.34
CA MET A 272 -7.31 22.91 10.02
C MET A 272 -6.36 22.25 9.01
N GLY A 273 -5.14 21.92 9.43
CA GLY A 273 -4.21 21.12 8.64
C GLY A 273 -3.59 21.86 7.45
N SER A 274 -3.11 21.10 6.46
CA SER A 274 -2.14 21.58 5.48
C SER A 274 -2.68 22.63 4.51
N ALA A 275 -4.00 22.67 4.32
CA ALA A 275 -4.66 23.66 3.46
C ALA A 275 -4.50 25.10 3.94
N ILE A 276 -4.13 25.31 5.21
CA ILE A 276 -3.83 26.64 5.76
C ILE A 276 -2.79 27.37 4.90
N GLY A 277 -1.69 26.71 4.51
CA GLY A 277 -0.64 27.34 3.72
C GLY A 277 -1.15 27.83 2.35
N THR A 278 -1.98 27.03 1.68
CA THR A 278 -2.63 27.40 0.41
C THR A 278 -3.62 28.54 0.58
N CYS A 279 -4.41 28.55 1.67
CA CYS A 279 -5.30 29.66 1.97
C CYS A 279 -4.56 30.96 2.23
N GLU A 280 -3.41 30.94 2.92
CA GLU A 280 -2.58 32.12 3.14
C GLU A 280 -2.04 32.68 1.82
N GLU A 281 -1.53 31.84 0.91
CA GLU A 281 -1.04 32.28 -0.40
C GLU A 281 -2.13 33.00 -1.22
N VAL A 282 -3.36 32.48 -1.17
CA VAL A 282 -4.50 33.10 -1.88
C VAL A 282 -4.95 34.37 -1.17
N VAL A 283 -4.98 34.40 0.17
CA VAL A 283 -5.28 35.61 0.93
C VAL A 283 -4.27 36.70 0.60
N ASP A 284 -2.96 36.40 0.55
CA ASP A 284 -1.92 37.36 0.19
C ASP A 284 -2.22 38.03 -1.16
N GLU A 285 -2.53 37.24 -2.18
CA GLU A 285 -2.88 37.75 -3.51
C GLU A 285 -4.16 38.60 -3.48
N LEU A 286 -5.23 38.13 -2.82
CA LEU A 286 -6.49 38.88 -2.74
C LEU A 286 -6.35 40.20 -1.95
N LEU A 287 -5.47 40.26 -0.95
CA LEU A 287 -5.15 41.50 -0.24
C LEU A 287 -4.48 42.53 -1.17
N THR A 288 -3.60 42.10 -2.08
CA THR A 288 -3.01 43.02 -3.08
C THR A 288 -4.06 43.62 -4.02
N ARG A 289 -5.18 42.92 -4.22
CA ARG A 289 -6.34 43.35 -5.00
C ARG A 289 -7.33 44.20 -4.20
N GLY A 290 -7.03 44.47 -2.92
CA GLY A 290 -7.87 45.27 -2.03
C GLY A 290 -9.08 44.52 -1.44
N GLU A 291 -9.11 43.19 -1.53
CA GLU A 291 -10.20 42.40 -0.95
C GLU A 291 -10.06 42.25 0.58
N LYS A 292 -11.17 42.41 1.29
CA LYS A 292 -11.24 42.24 2.75
C LYS A 292 -11.49 40.78 3.14
N VAL A 293 -10.48 39.95 2.97
CA VAL A 293 -10.52 38.50 3.25
C VAL A 293 -9.54 38.10 4.34
N GLY A 294 -9.76 36.92 4.92
CA GLY A 294 -8.82 36.31 5.86
C GLY A 294 -9.06 34.83 6.08
N VAL A 295 -8.19 34.22 6.87
CA VAL A 295 -8.23 32.83 7.29
C VAL A 295 -8.03 32.73 8.80
N LEU A 296 -8.84 31.93 9.48
CA LEU A 296 -8.67 31.56 10.88
C LEU A 296 -8.19 30.11 10.94
N LYS A 297 -6.98 29.94 11.47
CA LYS A 297 -6.27 28.68 11.63
C LYS A 297 -6.66 28.07 12.97
N VAL A 298 -7.25 26.89 12.94
CA VAL A 298 -7.54 26.13 14.17
C VAL A 298 -6.38 25.18 14.42
N ARG A 299 -5.62 25.41 15.51
CA ARG A 299 -4.49 24.56 15.93
C ARG A 299 -4.94 23.61 17.01
N LEU A 300 -5.51 24.14 18.11
CA LEU A 300 -6.10 23.34 19.18
C LEU A 300 -7.58 23.09 18.86
N TYR A 301 -7.89 21.91 18.33
CA TYR A 301 -9.27 21.53 18.02
C TYR A 301 -10.04 21.02 19.25
N ARG A 302 -9.35 20.34 20.16
CA ARG A 302 -9.92 19.89 21.45
C ARG A 302 -8.95 20.18 22.60
N PRO A 303 -9.44 20.67 23.75
CA PRO A 303 -10.77 21.24 23.98
C PRO A 303 -11.04 22.46 23.07
N PHE A 304 -12.26 22.59 22.56
CA PHE A 304 -12.62 23.68 21.65
C PHE A 304 -13.02 24.91 22.45
N SER A 305 -12.20 25.97 22.43
CA SER A 305 -12.49 27.19 23.19
C SER A 305 -13.21 28.23 22.34
N ALA A 306 -14.54 28.25 22.42
CA ALA A 306 -15.39 29.23 21.73
C ALA A 306 -14.96 30.68 22.01
N LYS A 307 -14.67 31.00 23.28
CA LYS A 307 -14.17 32.31 23.72
C LYS A 307 -12.96 32.77 22.89
N HIS A 308 -11.93 31.93 22.79
CA HIS A 308 -10.67 32.32 22.13
C HIS A 308 -10.79 32.30 20.60
N LEU A 309 -11.60 31.40 20.01
CA LEU A 309 -11.98 31.48 18.60
C LEU A 309 -12.62 32.84 18.27
N LEU A 310 -13.59 33.28 19.06
CA LEU A 310 -14.32 34.52 18.84
C LEU A 310 -13.44 35.76 19.02
N GLN A 311 -12.48 35.71 19.93
CA GLN A 311 -11.47 36.76 20.11
C GLN A 311 -10.52 36.89 18.91
N ALA A 312 -10.15 35.76 18.29
CA ALA A 312 -9.32 35.76 17.09
C ALA A 312 -10.10 36.22 15.84
N LEU A 313 -11.41 36.04 15.80
CA LEU A 313 -12.25 36.37 14.63
C LEU A 313 -12.62 37.87 14.59
N PRO A 314 -12.28 38.62 13.51
CA PRO A 314 -12.61 40.04 13.44
C PRO A 314 -14.11 40.35 13.61
N GLY A 315 -14.45 41.44 14.30
CA GLY A 315 -15.85 41.87 14.50
C GLY A 315 -16.56 42.31 13.20
N SER A 316 -15.79 42.64 12.17
CA SER A 316 -16.24 43.01 10.83
C SER A 316 -16.72 41.83 9.99
N VAL A 317 -16.45 40.59 10.40
CA VAL A 317 -16.82 39.39 9.64
C VAL A 317 -18.34 39.31 9.47
N ARG A 318 -18.77 39.05 8.23
CA ARG A 318 -20.18 38.90 7.83
C ARG A 318 -20.47 37.54 7.18
N SER A 319 -19.46 36.91 6.57
CA SER A 319 -19.59 35.57 6.00
C SER A 319 -18.38 34.69 6.36
N VAL A 320 -18.65 33.43 6.70
CA VAL A 320 -17.67 32.43 7.11
C VAL A 320 -17.86 31.16 6.29
N ALA A 321 -16.77 30.61 5.75
CA ALA A 321 -16.74 29.24 5.23
C ALA A 321 -15.92 28.39 6.20
N VAL A 322 -16.53 27.31 6.71
CA VAL A 322 -15.81 26.32 7.52
C VAL A 322 -15.48 25.13 6.63
N LEU A 323 -14.21 24.77 6.56
CA LEU A 323 -13.74 23.67 5.71
C LEU A 323 -13.34 22.48 6.56
N ASP A 324 -14.02 21.36 6.34
CA ASP A 324 -13.77 20.09 7.00
C ASP A 324 -13.11 19.11 6.02
N ARG A 325 -12.01 18.49 6.46
CA ARG A 325 -11.32 17.45 5.71
C ARG A 325 -11.85 16.06 6.08
N THR A 326 -13.16 15.91 6.21
CA THR A 326 -13.83 14.64 6.53
C THR A 326 -15.25 14.62 5.93
N LYS A 327 -15.92 13.47 6.00
CA LYS A 327 -17.34 13.33 5.67
C LYS A 327 -18.02 12.46 6.73
N GLU A 328 -19.08 12.98 7.33
CA GLU A 328 -19.98 12.22 8.21
C GLU A 328 -21.33 12.01 7.49
N PRO A 329 -21.55 10.87 6.79
CA PRO A 329 -22.78 10.63 6.06
C PRO A 329 -24.02 10.69 6.97
N GLY A 330 -24.98 11.53 6.62
CA GLY A 330 -26.22 11.71 7.39
C GLY A 330 -26.14 12.72 8.54
N ALA A 331 -24.96 13.24 8.87
CA ALA A 331 -24.82 14.31 9.85
C ALA A 331 -25.39 15.65 9.30
N GLN A 332 -25.80 16.54 10.21
CA GLN A 332 -26.28 17.89 9.86
C GLN A 332 -25.19 18.76 9.21
N ALA A 333 -23.94 18.52 9.63
CA ALA A 333 -22.73 19.08 9.07
C ALA A 333 -21.52 18.32 9.61
N GLU A 334 -20.35 18.63 9.07
CA GLU A 334 -19.08 18.11 9.55
C GLU A 334 -18.63 18.73 10.90
N PRO A 335 -17.69 18.08 11.63
CA PRO A 335 -17.40 18.41 13.03
C PRO A 335 -16.95 19.85 13.28
N LEU A 336 -16.00 20.39 12.50
CA LEU A 336 -15.50 21.74 12.71
C LEU A 336 -16.59 22.77 12.40
N TYR A 337 -17.39 22.55 11.35
CA TYR A 337 -18.56 23.37 11.08
C TYR A 337 -19.51 23.43 12.28
N LEU A 338 -19.84 22.28 12.89
CA LEU A 338 -20.76 22.24 14.04
C LEU A 338 -20.21 23.01 15.24
N ASP A 339 -18.92 22.88 15.54
CA ASP A 339 -18.27 23.60 16.64
C ASP A 339 -18.27 25.11 16.42
N VAL A 340 -17.90 25.56 15.20
CA VAL A 340 -17.88 26.98 14.83
C VAL A 340 -19.28 27.58 14.83
N MET A 341 -20.26 26.88 14.24
CA MET A 341 -21.65 27.33 14.20
C MET A 341 -22.22 27.47 15.60
N THR A 342 -21.93 26.52 16.49
CA THR A 342 -22.36 26.58 17.90
C THR A 342 -21.75 27.80 18.60
N ALA A 343 -20.44 27.99 18.50
CA ALA A 343 -19.75 29.14 19.09
C ALA A 343 -20.30 30.49 18.61
N LEU A 344 -20.56 30.63 17.31
CA LEU A 344 -21.13 31.86 16.74
C LEU A 344 -22.59 32.09 17.17
N ALA A 345 -23.41 31.04 17.20
CA ALA A 345 -24.82 31.11 17.59
C ALA A 345 -24.97 31.47 19.07
N GLU A 346 -24.19 30.86 19.95
CA GLU A 346 -24.17 31.18 21.38
C GLU A 346 -23.71 32.62 21.63
N ALA A 347 -22.62 33.04 20.99
CA ALA A 347 -22.13 34.41 21.12
C ALA A 347 -23.16 35.46 20.67
N PHE A 348 -23.91 35.17 19.60
CA PHE A 348 -25.00 36.04 19.16
C PHE A 348 -26.17 36.05 20.16
N ASN A 349 -26.61 34.88 20.62
CA ASN A 349 -27.71 34.76 21.59
C ASN A 349 -27.39 35.40 22.95
N ASN A 350 -26.11 35.38 23.36
CA ASN A 350 -25.63 36.01 24.59
C ASN A 350 -25.36 37.51 24.44
N GLY A 351 -25.46 38.07 23.22
CA GLY A 351 -25.17 39.48 22.96
C GLY A 351 -23.67 39.82 22.91
N GLU A 352 -22.79 38.82 22.87
CA GLU A 352 -21.33 39.00 22.68
C GLU A 352 -20.98 39.41 21.24
N ARG A 353 -21.88 39.13 20.28
CA ARG A 353 -21.82 39.62 18.90
C ARG A 353 -23.13 40.26 18.47
N GLU A 354 -23.05 41.41 17.81
CA GLU A 354 -24.22 42.13 17.28
C GLU A 354 -24.92 41.39 16.14
N THR A 355 -24.17 40.62 15.34
CA THR A 355 -24.70 39.90 14.18
C THR A 355 -24.18 38.48 14.15
N LEU A 356 -25.05 37.53 13.81
CA LEU A 356 -24.66 36.17 13.43
C LEU A 356 -24.15 36.18 11.97
N PRO A 357 -22.85 35.94 11.70
CA PRO A 357 -22.35 35.86 10.33
C PRO A 357 -23.03 34.73 9.57
N ARG A 358 -23.15 34.85 8.25
CA ARG A 358 -23.59 33.75 7.39
C ARG A 358 -22.51 32.67 7.36
N VAL A 359 -22.82 31.46 7.82
CA VAL A 359 -21.86 30.34 7.87
C VAL A 359 -22.22 29.26 6.85
N ILE A 360 -21.29 28.93 5.96
CA ILE A 360 -21.38 27.81 5.01
C ILE A 360 -20.35 26.74 5.35
N GLY A 361 -20.66 25.48 5.05
CA GLY A 361 -19.79 24.32 5.33
C GLY A 361 -19.30 23.65 4.05
N GLY A 362 -18.00 23.46 3.93
CA GLY A 362 -17.36 22.85 2.77
C GLY A 362 -16.58 21.60 3.13
N ARG A 363 -16.67 20.57 2.30
CA ARG A 363 -15.74 19.43 2.35
C ARG A 363 -14.66 19.56 1.29
N TYR A 364 -13.44 19.21 1.64
CA TYR A 364 -12.30 19.22 0.73
C TYR A 364 -11.32 18.08 1.05
N GLY A 365 -10.40 17.81 0.13
CA GLY A 365 -9.16 17.09 0.44
C GLY A 365 -9.29 15.66 0.95
N LEU A 366 -10.46 15.01 0.81
CA LEU A 366 -10.67 13.62 1.22
C LEU A 366 -9.72 12.70 0.46
N SER A 367 -9.09 11.75 1.14
CA SER A 367 -8.10 10.84 0.52
C SER A 367 -7.03 11.57 -0.29
N SER A 368 -6.43 12.63 0.28
CA SER A 368 -5.45 13.51 -0.39
C SER A 368 -5.92 14.12 -1.71
N LYS A 369 -7.23 14.27 -1.94
CA LYS A 369 -7.74 15.03 -3.09
C LYS A 369 -7.08 16.41 -3.12
N GLU A 370 -6.73 16.86 -4.31
CA GLU A 370 -6.00 18.12 -4.48
C GLU A 370 -6.79 19.31 -3.94
N PHE A 371 -6.09 20.22 -3.27
CA PHE A 371 -6.65 21.48 -2.79
C PHE A 371 -5.67 22.60 -3.11
N GLY A 372 -5.74 23.08 -4.36
CA GLY A 372 -4.91 24.15 -4.88
C GLY A 372 -5.51 25.54 -4.67
N PRO A 373 -4.82 26.59 -5.16
CA PRO A 373 -5.31 27.97 -5.09
C PRO A 373 -6.66 28.21 -5.76
N ASP A 374 -6.95 27.50 -6.84
CA ASP A 374 -8.24 27.50 -7.55
C ASP A 374 -9.40 27.08 -6.64
N CYS A 375 -9.20 26.07 -5.81
CA CYS A 375 -10.20 25.62 -4.82
C CYS A 375 -10.49 26.73 -3.79
N VAL A 376 -9.46 27.40 -3.27
CA VAL A 376 -9.63 28.49 -2.30
C VAL A 376 -10.33 29.70 -2.93
N LEU A 377 -9.96 30.05 -4.16
CA LEU A 377 -10.62 31.12 -4.93
C LEU A 377 -12.11 30.80 -5.13
N ALA A 378 -12.46 29.55 -5.45
CA ALA A 378 -13.85 29.12 -5.54
C ALA A 378 -14.63 29.32 -4.22
N VAL A 379 -14.00 29.01 -3.08
CA VAL A 379 -14.62 29.22 -1.75
C VAL A 379 -14.84 30.70 -1.45
N PHE A 380 -13.88 31.59 -1.74
CA PHE A 380 -14.08 33.03 -1.55
C PHE A 380 -15.11 33.62 -2.52
N ALA A 381 -15.19 33.11 -3.75
CA ALA A 381 -16.22 33.47 -4.70
C ALA A 381 -17.61 33.06 -4.18
N GLU A 382 -17.74 31.85 -3.62
CA GLU A 382 -18.97 31.38 -3.00
C GLU A 382 -19.37 32.25 -1.80
N LEU A 383 -18.42 32.62 -0.93
CA LEU A 383 -18.69 33.54 0.19
C LEU A 383 -19.21 34.91 -0.26
N ASN A 384 -18.82 35.36 -1.46
CA ASN A 384 -19.28 36.61 -2.07
C ASN A 384 -20.60 36.47 -2.84
N ALA A 385 -21.09 35.24 -3.05
CA ALA A 385 -22.33 35.01 -3.77
C ALA A 385 -23.53 35.58 -3.00
N ALA A 386 -24.54 36.04 -3.76
CA ALA A 386 -25.80 36.52 -3.17
C ALA A 386 -26.54 35.41 -2.41
N LYS A 387 -26.51 34.18 -2.95
CA LYS A 387 -27.12 32.98 -2.35
C LYS A 387 -26.11 31.82 -2.37
N PRO A 388 -25.19 31.76 -1.40
CA PRO A 388 -24.23 30.68 -1.35
C PRO A 388 -24.90 29.35 -0.98
N LYS A 389 -24.34 28.25 -1.45
CA LYS A 389 -24.64 26.89 -1.02
C LYS A 389 -24.31 26.76 0.47
N ALA A 390 -25.28 26.35 1.27
CA ALA A 390 -25.08 26.11 2.70
C ALA A 390 -24.07 24.98 2.97
N ARG A 391 -24.05 23.99 2.07
CA ARG A 391 -23.13 22.85 2.05
C ARG A 391 -22.55 22.70 0.67
N PHE A 392 -21.25 22.46 0.57
CA PHE A 392 -20.58 22.27 -0.71
C PHE A 392 -19.43 21.26 -0.62
N THR A 393 -18.93 20.85 -1.78
CA THR A 393 -17.65 20.16 -1.97
C THR A 393 -16.76 21.00 -2.87
N VAL A 394 -15.44 20.85 -2.78
CA VAL A 394 -14.49 21.54 -3.68
C VAL A 394 -13.35 20.60 -4.05
N GLY A 395 -12.87 20.69 -5.30
CA GLY A 395 -11.86 19.79 -5.86
C GLY A 395 -12.41 18.53 -6.55
N ILE A 396 -13.73 18.42 -6.73
CA ILE A 396 -14.41 17.35 -7.48
C ILE A 396 -15.50 17.92 -8.38
N TYR A 397 -15.98 17.12 -9.33
CA TYR A 397 -17.18 17.43 -10.10
C TYR A 397 -18.36 16.55 -9.65
N ASP A 398 -19.29 17.13 -8.90
CA ASP A 398 -20.47 16.45 -8.37
C ASP A 398 -21.71 16.84 -9.17
N ASP A 399 -21.99 16.05 -10.20
CA ASP A 399 -23.16 16.16 -11.08
C ASP A 399 -24.39 15.39 -10.57
N VAL A 400 -24.27 14.70 -9.43
CA VAL A 400 -25.37 13.94 -8.82
C VAL A 400 -26.10 14.80 -7.81
N THR A 401 -25.37 15.33 -6.81
CA THR A 401 -25.96 16.17 -5.76
C THR A 401 -25.73 17.66 -5.98
N ASN A 402 -24.97 18.03 -7.00
CA ASN A 402 -24.69 19.43 -7.37
C ASN A 402 -24.10 20.25 -6.20
N LEU A 403 -23.31 19.61 -5.32
CA LEU A 403 -22.67 20.27 -4.19
C LEU A 403 -21.32 20.88 -4.55
N SER A 404 -20.67 20.42 -5.63
CA SER A 404 -19.34 20.91 -6.01
C SER A 404 -19.35 22.38 -6.44
N LEU A 405 -18.36 23.14 -5.98
CA LEU A 405 -18.10 24.49 -6.46
C LEU A 405 -17.33 24.46 -7.80
N PRO A 406 -17.67 25.33 -8.77
CA PRO A 406 -16.89 25.49 -9.99
C PRO A 406 -15.51 26.08 -9.66
N LEU A 407 -14.46 25.52 -10.26
CA LEU A 407 -13.08 25.98 -10.06
C LEU A 407 -12.75 27.11 -11.06
N PRO A 408 -12.39 28.32 -10.59
CA PRO A 408 -11.87 29.38 -11.45
C PRO A 408 -10.44 29.07 -11.90
N GLU A 409 -9.96 29.80 -12.92
CA GLU A 409 -8.55 29.74 -13.31
C GLU A 409 -7.64 30.21 -12.15
N ASN A 410 -6.53 29.51 -11.94
CA ASN A 410 -5.53 29.92 -10.96
C ASN A 410 -4.82 31.20 -11.45
N THR A 411 -5.01 32.29 -10.72
CA THR A 411 -4.44 33.61 -11.04
C THR A 411 -3.27 34.02 -10.15
N LEU A 412 -2.74 33.12 -9.34
CA LEU A 412 -1.63 33.44 -8.42
C LEU A 412 -0.30 33.58 -9.19
N PRO A 413 0.55 34.56 -8.84
CA PRO A 413 1.87 34.70 -9.42
C PRO A 413 2.79 33.54 -8.97
N ASN A 414 3.61 33.01 -9.89
CA ASN A 414 4.63 32.04 -9.53
C ASN A 414 5.84 32.75 -8.89
N SER A 415 6.13 32.43 -7.62
CA SER A 415 7.27 32.96 -6.86
C SER A 415 8.44 31.98 -6.74
N ALA A 416 8.28 30.73 -7.20
CA ALA A 416 9.33 29.72 -7.13
C ALA A 416 10.46 30.01 -8.12
N LYS A 417 11.70 29.76 -7.67
CA LYS A 417 12.91 29.83 -8.48
C LYS A 417 13.01 28.68 -9.48
N LEU A 418 12.51 27.50 -9.08
CA LEU A 418 12.44 26.31 -9.91
C LEU A 418 11.27 25.45 -9.46
N GLU A 419 10.43 25.03 -10.41
CA GLU A 419 9.48 23.94 -10.24
C GLU A 419 9.82 22.82 -11.22
N ALA A 420 9.98 21.59 -10.71
CA ALA A 420 10.38 20.43 -11.50
C ALA A 420 9.45 19.23 -11.27
N LEU A 421 9.14 18.54 -12.37
CA LEU A 421 8.39 17.29 -12.40
C LEU A 421 9.26 16.16 -12.92
N PHE A 422 9.19 15.00 -12.28
CA PHE A 422 9.90 13.79 -12.71
C PHE A 422 8.92 12.62 -12.79
N TYR A 423 8.71 12.11 -14.00
CA TYR A 423 7.86 10.96 -14.30
C TYR A 423 8.73 9.71 -14.39
N GLY A 424 8.60 8.84 -13.39
CA GLY A 424 9.37 7.60 -13.27
C GLY A 424 8.48 6.39 -13.05
N LEU A 425 9.07 5.21 -13.13
CA LEU A 425 8.41 3.93 -12.87
C LEU A 425 8.66 3.48 -11.44
N GLY A 426 7.64 2.91 -10.78
CA GLY A 426 7.81 2.24 -9.49
C GLY A 426 8.96 1.22 -9.57
N SER A 427 9.95 1.39 -8.69
CA SER A 427 11.20 0.61 -8.59
C SER A 427 12.35 0.96 -9.56
N ASP A 428 12.27 2.03 -10.36
CA ASP A 428 13.39 2.49 -11.21
C ASP A 428 14.40 3.42 -10.51
N GLY A 429 14.11 3.80 -9.26
CA GLY A 429 14.95 4.66 -8.43
C GLY A 429 14.75 6.17 -8.61
N SER A 430 13.81 6.61 -9.45
CA SER A 430 13.53 8.03 -9.74
C SER A 430 13.17 8.82 -8.48
N VAL A 431 12.22 8.33 -7.68
CA VAL A 431 11.80 8.98 -6.43
C VAL A 431 12.96 9.16 -5.46
N SER A 432 13.79 8.12 -5.29
CA SER A 432 14.96 8.17 -4.41
C SER A 432 15.99 9.20 -4.89
N ALA A 433 16.23 9.30 -6.20
CA ALA A 433 17.10 10.32 -6.77
C ALA A 433 16.52 11.73 -6.55
N THR A 434 15.21 11.93 -6.74
CA THR A 434 14.60 13.24 -6.50
C THR A 434 14.63 13.63 -5.02
N LYS A 435 14.38 12.70 -4.08
CA LYS A 435 14.60 12.93 -2.63
C LYS A 435 16.03 13.39 -2.35
N ASN A 436 17.01 12.81 -3.02
CA ASN A 436 18.41 13.21 -2.90
C ASN A 436 18.65 14.61 -3.50
N ASN A 437 18.06 14.94 -4.66
CA ASN A 437 18.12 16.28 -5.26
C ASN A 437 17.64 17.35 -4.28
N ILE A 438 16.49 17.13 -3.64
CA ILE A 438 15.91 18.06 -2.67
C ILE A 438 16.85 18.26 -1.48
N LYS A 439 17.45 17.18 -0.96
CA LYS A 439 18.41 17.26 0.14
C LYS A 439 19.70 17.99 -0.25
N ILE A 440 20.26 17.71 -1.43
CA ILE A 440 21.46 18.39 -1.93
C ILE A 440 21.16 19.89 -2.09
N ILE A 441 20.09 20.26 -2.80
CA ILE A 441 19.72 21.67 -3.00
C ILE A 441 19.45 22.35 -1.65
N GLY A 442 18.64 21.73 -0.78
CA GLY A 442 18.26 22.30 0.51
C GLY A 442 19.43 22.47 1.48
N ASN A 443 20.40 21.55 1.47
CA ASN A 443 21.53 21.57 2.40
C ASN A 443 22.73 22.39 1.87
N SER A 444 22.91 22.48 0.55
CA SER A 444 24.05 23.20 -0.06
C SER A 444 23.73 24.64 -0.47
N THR A 445 22.48 25.09 -0.34
CA THR A 445 22.05 26.47 -0.69
C THR A 445 21.31 27.15 0.49
N PRO A 446 21.18 28.48 0.51
CA PRO A 446 20.33 29.17 1.49
C PRO A 446 18.82 28.97 1.22
N TRP A 447 18.43 28.55 0.02
CA TRP A 447 17.04 28.46 -0.44
C TRP A 447 16.22 27.39 0.31
N TYR A 448 14.91 27.58 0.29
CA TYR A 448 13.94 26.58 0.72
C TYR A 448 13.73 25.57 -0.40
N ALA A 449 13.76 24.29 -0.06
CA ALA A 449 13.46 23.19 -0.97
C ALA A 449 12.27 22.40 -0.42
N GLN A 450 11.32 22.10 -1.29
CA GLN A 450 10.14 21.27 -1.01
C GLN A 450 10.12 20.08 -1.97
N GLY A 451 9.73 18.92 -1.45
CA GLY A 451 9.51 17.70 -2.23
C GLY A 451 8.22 17.00 -1.87
N TYR A 452 7.44 16.63 -2.88
CA TYR A 452 6.26 15.77 -2.73
C TYR A 452 6.25 14.67 -3.79
N PHE A 453 5.78 13.48 -3.44
CA PHE A 453 5.87 12.31 -4.31
C PHE A 453 4.50 11.65 -4.43
N VAL A 454 3.97 11.62 -5.66
CA VAL A 454 2.76 10.89 -6.01
C VAL A 454 3.17 9.48 -6.40
N TYR A 455 2.66 8.50 -5.67
CA TYR A 455 2.87 7.09 -5.94
C TYR A 455 1.58 6.49 -6.49
N ASP A 456 1.72 5.61 -7.49
CA ASP A 456 0.69 4.63 -7.79
C ASP A 456 0.61 3.61 -6.63
N SER A 457 -0.59 3.16 -6.31
CA SER A 457 -0.83 2.13 -5.31
C SER A 457 -0.43 0.73 -5.80
N LYS A 458 -0.14 0.54 -7.09
CA LYS A 458 0.54 -0.66 -7.60
C LYS A 458 1.92 -0.79 -6.97
N LYS A 459 2.21 -1.96 -6.38
CA LYS A 459 3.46 -2.23 -5.66
C LYS A 459 4.71 -2.06 -6.54
N ALA A 460 4.64 -2.46 -7.82
CA ALA A 460 5.73 -2.29 -8.76
C ALA A 460 5.25 -1.90 -10.16
N GLY A 461 6.08 -1.12 -10.87
CA GLY A 461 5.85 -0.72 -12.25
C GLY A 461 4.63 0.19 -12.47
N GLY A 462 4.12 0.83 -11.42
CA GLY A 462 3.15 1.92 -11.53
C GLY A 462 3.83 3.26 -11.85
N LEU A 463 3.05 4.29 -12.17
CA LEU A 463 3.58 5.65 -12.37
C LEU A 463 4.03 6.25 -11.03
N THR A 464 5.14 6.97 -11.03
CA THR A 464 5.53 7.87 -9.95
C THR A 464 5.76 9.27 -10.51
N VAL A 465 5.24 10.28 -9.82
CA VAL A 465 5.46 11.69 -10.18
C VAL A 465 6.06 12.41 -8.99
N SER A 466 7.30 12.88 -9.15
CA SER A 466 7.99 13.65 -8.12
C SER A 466 7.85 15.14 -8.40
N HIS A 467 7.39 15.90 -7.41
CA HIS A 467 7.23 17.35 -7.44
C HIS A 467 8.32 17.99 -6.59
N LEU A 468 9.11 18.88 -7.19
CA LEU A 468 10.19 19.60 -6.52
C LEU A 468 10.00 21.09 -6.71
N ARG A 469 9.99 21.85 -5.60
CA ARG A 469 10.02 23.32 -5.62
C ARG A 469 11.27 23.84 -4.93
N VAL A 470 11.84 24.90 -5.48
CA VAL A 470 12.91 25.68 -4.86
C VAL A 470 12.48 27.15 -4.81
N SER A 471 12.64 27.78 -3.65
CA SER A 471 12.26 29.19 -3.46
C SER A 471 13.22 29.92 -2.53
N GLU A 472 13.35 31.22 -2.73
CA GLU A 472 14.10 32.10 -1.82
C GLU A 472 13.29 32.43 -0.56
N GLN A 473 11.96 32.27 -0.62
CA GLN A 473 11.02 32.46 0.49
C GLN A 473 10.50 31.10 1.01
N PRO A 474 10.00 31.03 2.25
CA PRO A 474 9.34 29.82 2.75
C PRO A 474 8.21 29.36 1.81
N ILE A 475 8.18 28.06 1.52
CA ILE A 475 7.21 27.47 0.60
C ILE A 475 5.96 27.06 1.41
N ARG A 476 4.81 27.69 1.13
CA ARG A 476 3.50 27.36 1.75
C ARG A 476 2.63 26.48 0.84
N SER A 477 3.13 26.13 -0.34
CA SER A 477 2.39 25.50 -1.42
C SER A 477 2.14 24.00 -1.16
N ALA A 478 1.21 23.69 -0.26
CA ALA A 478 0.79 22.32 0.09
C ALA A 478 -0.12 21.67 -0.99
N TYR A 479 0.23 21.86 -2.27
CA TYR A 479 -0.46 21.34 -3.45
C TYR A 479 0.55 20.93 -4.54
N LEU A 480 0.10 20.17 -5.53
CA LEU A 480 0.91 19.68 -6.65
C LEU A 480 1.29 20.81 -7.62
N ILE A 481 2.43 20.64 -8.29
CA ILE A 481 2.87 21.53 -9.38
C ILE A 481 2.00 21.27 -10.61
N SER A 482 1.29 22.29 -11.10
CA SER A 482 0.43 22.19 -12.28
C SER A 482 1.17 22.51 -13.60
N GLN A 483 2.16 23.40 -13.54
CA GLN A 483 3.06 23.78 -14.63
C GLN A 483 4.50 23.88 -14.10
N ALA A 484 5.49 23.36 -14.81
CA ALA A 484 6.86 23.23 -14.34
C ALA A 484 7.90 23.83 -15.30
N ASP A 485 9.01 24.32 -14.75
CA ASP A 485 10.17 24.82 -15.49
C ASP A 485 11.01 23.67 -16.09
N PHE A 486 10.95 22.50 -15.45
CA PHE A 486 11.60 21.27 -15.88
C PHE A 486 10.62 20.08 -15.80
N VAL A 487 10.56 19.27 -16.86
CA VAL A 487 9.83 18.00 -16.88
C VAL A 487 10.76 16.90 -17.39
N GLY A 488 11.03 15.90 -16.54
CA GLY A 488 11.80 14.71 -16.88
C GLY A 488 10.91 13.50 -17.09
N CYS A 489 11.00 12.85 -18.26
CA CYS A 489 10.36 11.59 -18.59
C CYS A 489 11.41 10.47 -18.58
N HIS A 490 11.35 9.58 -17.58
CA HIS A 490 12.37 8.55 -17.38
C HIS A 490 12.06 7.24 -18.11
N GLN A 491 10.87 7.12 -18.70
CA GLN A 491 10.39 5.94 -19.40
C GLN A 491 9.76 6.33 -20.73
N LEU A 492 10.29 5.86 -21.86
CA LEU A 492 9.84 6.26 -23.19
C LEU A 492 8.32 6.07 -23.38
N GLN A 493 7.79 4.91 -22.96
CA GLN A 493 6.38 4.53 -23.12
C GLN A 493 5.38 5.46 -22.40
N PHE A 494 5.84 6.32 -21.49
CA PHE A 494 4.98 7.29 -20.84
C PHE A 494 4.52 8.40 -21.79
N ILE A 495 5.28 8.67 -22.85
CA ILE A 495 4.94 9.71 -23.84
C ILE A 495 3.62 9.42 -24.58
N ASP A 496 3.31 8.13 -24.69
CA ASP A 496 2.12 7.62 -25.36
C ASP A 496 0.88 7.58 -24.45
N LYS A 497 1.04 7.81 -23.15
CA LYS A 497 -0.07 7.69 -22.18
C LYS A 497 -0.34 8.96 -21.39
N TYR A 498 0.70 9.68 -20.97
CA TYR A 498 0.56 10.78 -20.02
C TYR A 498 0.79 12.15 -20.65
N GLN A 499 0.00 13.13 -20.18
CA GLN A 499 0.10 14.52 -20.58
C GLN A 499 1.24 15.23 -19.81
N MET A 500 2.49 14.89 -20.14
CA MET A 500 3.69 15.43 -19.48
C MET A 500 4.19 16.74 -20.11
N ALA A 501 4.25 16.80 -21.44
CA ALA A 501 4.73 17.99 -22.16
C ALA A 501 3.79 19.19 -21.94
N GLU A 502 2.51 18.90 -21.75
CA GLU A 502 1.43 19.85 -21.47
C GLU A 502 1.62 20.55 -20.11
N ARG A 503 2.37 19.92 -19.18
CA ARG A 503 2.75 20.48 -17.87
C ARG A 503 3.95 21.41 -17.95
N LEU A 504 4.58 21.59 -19.12
CA LEU A 504 5.75 22.44 -19.27
C LEU A 504 5.37 23.92 -19.37
N LYS A 505 6.08 24.79 -18.66
CA LYS A 505 6.01 26.25 -18.84
C LYS A 505 6.61 26.65 -20.20
N PRO A 506 6.18 27.77 -20.81
CA PRO A 506 6.83 28.30 -22.01
C PRO A 506 8.35 28.52 -21.79
N GLY A 507 9.20 27.99 -22.68
CA GLY A 507 10.67 28.02 -22.58
C GLY A 507 11.29 27.00 -21.61
N GLY A 508 10.46 26.15 -20.98
CA GLY A 508 10.89 25.12 -20.04
C GLY A 508 11.75 24.02 -20.68
N ILE A 509 12.38 23.20 -19.84
CA ILE A 509 13.22 22.07 -20.24
C ILE A 509 12.40 20.79 -20.22
N PHE A 510 12.40 20.06 -21.33
CA PHE A 510 11.84 18.71 -21.42
C PHE A 510 12.99 17.71 -21.63
N LEU A 511 13.18 16.77 -20.70
CA LEU A 511 14.20 15.72 -20.79
C LEU A 511 13.52 14.36 -21.00
N LEU A 512 13.90 13.62 -22.04
CA LEU A 512 13.38 12.28 -22.33
C LEU A 512 14.49 11.22 -22.29
N ASN A 513 14.29 10.18 -21.49
CA ASN A 513 15.10 8.96 -21.55
C ASN A 513 14.62 8.06 -22.71
N THR A 514 15.49 7.80 -23.69
CA THR A 514 15.14 7.10 -24.92
C THR A 514 16.33 6.32 -25.50
N PRO A 515 16.12 5.16 -26.16
CA PRO A 515 17.18 4.48 -26.89
C PRO A 515 17.57 5.17 -28.21
N TYR A 516 16.73 6.08 -28.71
CA TYR A 516 16.91 6.75 -30.00
C TYR A 516 17.79 8.01 -29.90
N SER A 517 18.52 8.32 -30.97
CA SER A 517 19.36 9.52 -31.05
C SER A 517 18.53 10.80 -31.24
N ALA A 518 19.18 11.96 -31.04
CA ALA A 518 18.57 13.27 -31.27
C ALA A 518 18.00 13.46 -32.69
N ASP A 519 18.61 12.83 -33.71
CA ASP A 519 18.17 12.93 -35.10
C ASP A 519 16.92 12.09 -35.41
N GLU A 520 16.70 11.00 -34.68
CA GLU A 520 15.60 10.06 -34.92
C GLU A 520 14.36 10.35 -34.07
N VAL A 521 14.57 10.82 -32.84
CA VAL A 521 13.53 10.88 -31.80
C VAL A 521 12.34 11.76 -32.19
N TRP A 522 12.56 12.88 -32.91
CA TRP A 522 11.49 13.80 -33.29
C TRP A 522 10.38 13.11 -34.07
N SER A 523 10.74 12.28 -35.06
CA SER A 523 9.80 11.55 -35.91
C SER A 523 9.03 10.44 -35.19
N ARG A 524 9.50 10.04 -34.00
CA ARG A 524 8.92 8.98 -33.19
C ARG A 524 7.97 9.50 -32.11
N LEU A 525 8.02 10.80 -31.80
CA LEU A 525 7.11 11.41 -30.84
C LEU A 525 5.69 11.50 -31.44
N PRO A 526 4.64 11.35 -30.62
CA PRO A 526 3.28 11.62 -31.07
C PRO A 526 3.12 13.04 -31.63
N GLN A 527 2.29 13.22 -32.65
CA GLN A 527 2.05 14.53 -33.27
C GLN A 527 1.60 15.60 -32.25
N GLU A 528 0.77 15.20 -31.30
CA GLU A 528 0.28 16.06 -30.22
C GLU A 528 1.41 16.55 -29.33
N VAL A 529 2.38 15.69 -29.01
CA VAL A 529 3.55 16.04 -28.20
C VAL A 529 4.46 17.01 -28.96
N GLN A 530 4.72 16.76 -30.25
CA GLN A 530 5.48 17.68 -31.10
C GLN A 530 4.83 19.06 -31.16
N ALA A 531 3.51 19.12 -31.31
CA ALA A 531 2.76 20.36 -31.33
C ALA A 531 2.87 21.13 -30.01
N VAL A 532 2.76 20.44 -28.87
CA VAL A 532 2.90 21.04 -27.53
C VAL A 532 4.31 21.56 -27.30
N LEU A 533 5.36 20.80 -27.63
CA LEU A 533 6.75 21.24 -27.48
C LEU A 533 7.03 22.50 -28.32
N ASN A 534 6.50 22.56 -29.54
CA ASN A 534 6.56 23.76 -30.39
C ASN A 534 5.81 24.94 -29.78
N GLN A 535 4.56 24.74 -29.33
CA GLN A 535 3.73 25.78 -28.72
C GLN A 535 4.41 26.38 -27.49
N LYS A 536 5.03 25.52 -26.66
CA LYS A 536 5.75 25.92 -25.45
C LYS A 536 7.15 26.46 -25.74
N LYS A 537 7.65 26.42 -26.98
CA LYS A 537 9.04 26.74 -27.32
C LYS A 537 10.02 26.01 -26.40
N ALA A 538 9.77 24.71 -26.21
CA ALA A 538 10.49 23.88 -25.26
C ALA A 538 11.97 23.76 -25.62
N ARG A 539 12.83 23.68 -24.61
CA ARG A 539 14.21 23.22 -24.76
C ARG A 539 14.21 21.70 -24.56
N PHE A 540 14.28 20.97 -25.67
CA PHE A 540 14.10 19.52 -25.67
C PHE A 540 15.45 18.80 -25.67
N TYR A 541 15.64 17.88 -24.72
CA TYR A 541 16.85 17.08 -24.57
C TYR A 541 16.54 15.59 -24.48
N VAL A 542 17.47 14.76 -24.94
CA VAL A 542 17.41 13.30 -24.84
C VAL A 542 18.66 12.73 -24.19
N ILE A 543 18.51 11.54 -23.60
CA ILE A 543 19.60 10.72 -23.08
C ILE A 543 19.22 9.23 -23.15
N ASN A 544 20.19 8.36 -23.41
CA ASN A 544 19.99 6.90 -23.33
C ASN A 544 20.54 6.37 -21.99
N ALA A 545 19.77 6.59 -20.92
CA ALA A 545 20.23 6.26 -19.58
C ALA A 545 20.37 4.75 -19.36
N ALA A 546 19.55 3.93 -20.03
CA ALA A 546 19.64 2.47 -19.96
C ALA A 546 20.95 1.94 -20.56
N LYS A 547 21.41 2.50 -21.68
CA LYS A 547 22.71 2.17 -22.28
C LYS A 547 23.86 2.51 -21.33
N ILE A 548 23.86 3.72 -20.77
CA ILE A 548 24.90 4.16 -19.81
C ILE A 548 24.92 3.26 -18.57
N ALA A 549 23.75 2.94 -18.01
CA ALA A 549 23.64 2.05 -16.86
C ALA A 549 24.22 0.65 -17.14
N ARG A 550 23.97 0.09 -18.33
CA ARG A 550 24.57 -1.20 -18.75
C ARG A 550 26.09 -1.11 -18.92
N GLU A 551 26.59 -0.08 -19.60
CA GLU A 551 28.03 0.12 -19.82
C GLU A 551 28.80 0.33 -18.50
N CYS A 552 28.17 0.93 -17.50
CA CYS A 552 28.72 1.09 -16.15
C CYS A 552 28.46 -0.10 -15.21
N GLY A 553 27.77 -1.15 -15.65
CA GLY A 553 27.46 -2.31 -14.79
C GLY A 553 26.53 -2.00 -13.61
N LEU A 554 25.54 -1.12 -13.83
CA LEU A 554 24.51 -0.70 -12.87
C LEU A 554 23.15 -1.40 -13.09
N ALA A 555 23.09 -2.39 -13.98
CA ALA A 555 21.86 -3.10 -14.40
C ALA A 555 20.79 -2.10 -14.90
N ALA A 556 19.52 -2.27 -14.51
CA ALA A 556 18.40 -1.41 -14.92
C ALA A 556 18.32 -0.05 -14.20
N ARG A 557 19.34 0.35 -13.42
CA ARG A 557 19.29 1.57 -12.58
C ARG A 557 19.73 2.81 -13.35
N ILE A 558 18.77 3.60 -13.81
CA ILE A 558 18.98 4.85 -14.54
C ILE A 558 19.07 6.09 -13.64
N ASN A 559 18.76 5.94 -12.36
CA ASN A 559 18.56 7.04 -11.41
C ASN A 559 19.76 8.01 -11.32
N THR A 560 21.00 7.50 -11.20
CA THR A 560 22.22 8.32 -11.14
C THR A 560 22.43 9.16 -12.41
N VAL A 561 22.15 8.57 -13.58
CA VAL A 561 22.28 9.22 -14.88
C VAL A 561 21.27 10.36 -15.02
N MET A 562 19.99 10.08 -14.74
CA MET A 562 18.93 11.09 -14.80
C MET A 562 19.15 12.22 -13.78
N GLN A 563 19.71 11.89 -12.61
CA GLN A 563 20.05 12.87 -11.58
C GLN A 563 21.09 13.89 -12.07
N MET A 564 22.15 13.42 -12.71
CA MET A 564 23.18 14.30 -13.27
C MET A 564 22.63 15.15 -14.41
N ALA A 565 21.81 14.57 -15.30
CA ALA A 565 21.18 15.29 -16.39
C ALA A 565 20.30 16.46 -15.89
N PHE A 566 19.53 16.25 -14.82
CA PHE A 566 18.75 17.31 -14.17
C PHE A 566 19.62 18.48 -13.70
N PHE A 567 20.68 18.21 -12.93
CA PHE A 567 21.56 19.28 -12.43
C PHE A 567 22.32 19.98 -13.57
N HIS A 568 22.77 19.21 -14.57
CA HIS A 568 23.45 19.75 -15.75
C HIS A 568 22.54 20.68 -16.57
N LEU A 569 21.27 20.34 -16.75
CA LEU A 569 20.35 21.13 -17.56
C LEU A 569 19.77 22.34 -16.82
N THR A 570 19.47 22.19 -15.53
CA THR A 570 18.86 23.28 -14.74
C THR A 570 19.87 24.32 -14.28
N GLN A 571 21.15 23.95 -14.14
CA GLN A 571 22.20 24.83 -13.62
C GLN A 571 21.81 25.48 -12.27
N ILE A 572 20.96 24.80 -11.48
CA ILE A 572 20.46 25.31 -10.19
C ILE A 572 21.59 25.42 -9.15
N LEU A 573 22.66 24.64 -9.33
CA LEU A 573 23.93 24.77 -8.60
C LEU A 573 25.02 25.24 -9.57
N PRO A 574 25.94 26.12 -9.13
CA PRO A 574 26.96 26.71 -10.00
C PRO A 574 28.10 25.74 -10.34
N GLY A 575 28.50 25.71 -11.62
CA GLY A 575 29.73 25.03 -12.09
C GLY A 575 29.76 23.53 -11.77
N ASP A 576 30.92 23.03 -11.33
CA ASP A 576 31.11 21.62 -10.99
C ASP A 576 30.60 21.24 -9.58
N SER A 577 29.98 22.17 -8.84
CA SER A 577 29.48 21.92 -7.48
C SER A 577 28.46 20.79 -7.44
N ALA A 578 27.57 20.69 -8.44
CA ALA A 578 26.60 19.60 -8.51
C ALA A 578 27.28 18.22 -8.61
N LEU A 579 28.34 18.10 -9.40
CA LEU A 579 29.07 16.84 -9.56
C LEU A 579 29.72 16.41 -8.24
N ALA A 580 30.38 17.34 -7.55
CA ALA A 580 31.03 17.07 -6.27
C ALA A 580 30.02 16.62 -5.19
N GLU A 581 28.88 17.30 -5.08
CA GLU A 581 27.80 16.95 -4.13
C GLU A 581 27.20 15.58 -4.44
N LEU A 582 26.96 15.27 -5.71
CA LEU A 582 26.47 13.96 -6.14
C LEU A 582 27.48 12.84 -5.83
N GLN A 583 28.77 13.06 -6.13
CA GLN A 583 29.82 12.10 -5.82
C GLN A 583 29.92 11.84 -4.31
N GLY A 584 29.85 12.89 -3.49
CA GLY A 584 29.83 12.78 -2.03
C GLY A 584 28.61 12.05 -1.49
N ALA A 585 27.42 12.34 -2.01
CA ALA A 585 26.18 11.67 -1.64
C ALA A 585 26.20 10.17 -1.99
N ILE A 586 26.76 9.80 -3.14
CA ILE A 586 26.94 8.41 -3.59
C ILE A 586 27.91 7.67 -2.68
N ALA A 587 29.07 8.26 -2.36
CA ALA A 587 30.04 7.67 -1.44
C ALA A 587 29.42 7.39 -0.06
N LYS A 588 28.68 8.36 0.49
CA LYS A 588 27.98 8.21 1.77
C LYS A 588 26.93 7.09 1.73
N SER A 589 26.20 6.96 0.62
CA SER A 589 25.08 6.02 0.51
C SER A 589 25.51 4.58 0.18
N TYR A 590 26.63 4.41 -0.54
CA TYR A 590 27.01 3.11 -1.13
C TYR A 590 28.36 2.57 -0.67
N SER A 591 29.16 3.32 0.09
CA SER A 591 30.45 2.82 0.63
C SER A 591 30.33 1.51 1.40
N SER A 592 29.24 1.32 2.16
CA SER A 592 28.94 0.07 2.87
C SER A 592 28.62 -1.12 1.96
N LYS A 593 28.37 -0.89 0.66
CA LYS A 593 28.08 -1.92 -0.35
C LYS A 593 29.29 -2.26 -1.22
N GLY A 594 30.44 -1.62 -1.00
CA GLY A 594 31.69 -1.85 -1.73
C GLY A 594 32.11 -0.68 -2.63
N GLN A 595 33.42 -0.47 -2.72
CA GLN A 595 34.02 0.64 -3.46
C GLN A 595 33.75 0.57 -4.98
N ASP A 596 33.75 -0.63 -5.57
CA ASP A 596 33.45 -0.84 -6.99
C ASP A 596 32.08 -0.25 -7.39
N LEU A 597 31.07 -0.38 -6.53
CA LEU A 597 29.74 0.17 -6.81
C LEU A 597 29.75 1.71 -6.80
N VAL A 598 30.53 2.32 -5.90
CA VAL A 598 30.71 3.78 -5.83
C VAL A 598 31.35 4.30 -7.11
N GLU A 599 32.44 3.65 -7.55
CA GLU A 599 33.19 4.05 -8.76
C GLU A 599 32.35 3.90 -10.03
N ARG A 600 31.59 2.80 -10.17
CA ARG A 600 30.64 2.61 -11.28
C ARG A 600 29.60 3.72 -11.35
N ASN A 601 29.10 4.17 -10.21
CA ASN A 601 28.16 5.29 -10.16
C ASN A 601 28.83 6.63 -10.53
N TRP A 602 30.08 6.87 -10.11
CA TRP A 602 30.83 8.05 -10.52
C TRP A 602 31.12 8.08 -12.02
N GLN A 603 31.45 6.93 -12.62
CA GLN A 603 31.60 6.81 -14.06
C GLN A 603 30.29 7.15 -14.79
N ALA A 604 29.14 6.67 -14.28
CA ALA A 604 27.84 6.99 -14.85
C ALA A 604 27.52 8.49 -14.78
N LEU A 605 27.91 9.20 -13.71
CA LEU A 605 27.77 10.66 -13.63
C LEU A 605 28.58 11.38 -14.73
N ALA A 606 29.83 10.97 -14.96
CA ALA A 606 30.69 11.58 -15.97
C ALA A 606 30.12 11.37 -17.38
N LEU A 607 29.76 10.13 -17.73
CA LEU A 607 29.15 9.81 -19.03
C LEU A 607 27.81 10.52 -19.23
N ALA A 608 26.98 10.61 -18.19
CA ALA A 608 25.70 11.33 -18.26
C ALA A 608 25.88 12.79 -18.68
N ARG A 609 26.90 13.48 -18.14
CA ARG A 609 27.18 14.89 -18.48
C ARG A 609 27.57 15.08 -19.94
N GLU A 610 28.24 14.10 -20.54
CA GLU A 610 28.70 14.14 -21.94
C GLU A 610 27.64 13.66 -22.93
N SER A 611 26.65 12.87 -22.46
CA SER A 611 25.68 12.16 -23.32
C SER A 611 24.31 12.82 -23.41
N VAL A 612 24.08 13.98 -22.77
CA VAL A 612 22.83 14.73 -22.94
C VAL A 612 22.89 15.49 -24.26
N GLU A 613 21.95 15.21 -25.15
CA GLU A 613 21.88 15.81 -26.49
C GLU A 613 20.66 16.73 -26.60
N GLU A 614 20.85 17.92 -27.18
CA GLU A 614 19.76 18.82 -27.52
C GLU A 614 19.10 18.39 -28.83
N VAL A 615 17.77 18.38 -28.85
CA VAL A 615 16.96 18.08 -30.03
C VAL A 615 16.36 19.38 -30.54
N PRO A 616 16.76 19.87 -31.74
CA PRO A 616 16.17 21.07 -32.30
C PRO A 616 14.68 20.84 -32.58
N LEU A 617 13.83 21.80 -32.18
CA LEU A 617 12.41 21.76 -32.52
C LEU A 617 12.22 21.81 -34.04
N GLN A 618 11.37 20.95 -34.57
CA GLN A 618 11.04 20.89 -36.00
C GLN A 618 9.52 21.09 -36.20
N PRO A 619 9.04 21.33 -37.44
CA PRO A 619 7.61 21.27 -37.71
C PRO A 619 7.02 19.91 -37.31
N VAL A 620 5.72 19.88 -36.99
CA VAL A 620 5.01 18.64 -36.71
C VAL A 620 5.12 17.73 -37.93
N ASN A 621 5.67 16.53 -37.74
CA ASN A 621 5.83 15.57 -38.81
C ASN A 621 4.52 14.78 -39.00
N PRO A 622 3.83 14.93 -40.16
CA PRO A 622 2.52 14.32 -40.40
C PRO A 622 2.57 12.78 -40.54
N HIS A 623 3.77 12.20 -40.67
CA HIS A 623 3.96 10.75 -40.70
C HIS A 623 4.20 10.12 -39.32
N SER A 624 4.34 10.94 -38.28
CA SER A 624 4.43 10.45 -36.90
C SER A 624 3.05 9.93 -36.46
N ALA A 625 3.02 8.94 -35.57
CA ALA A 625 1.76 8.46 -35.03
C ALA A 625 1.07 9.54 -34.17
N ASN A 626 -0.24 9.44 -34.00
CA ASN A 626 -0.93 10.11 -32.90
C ASN A 626 -0.75 9.31 -31.61
N ARG A 627 -1.03 9.93 -30.46
CA ARG A 627 -1.02 9.21 -29.20
C ARG A 627 -2.03 8.04 -29.27
N PRO A 628 -1.63 6.79 -28.98
CA PRO A 628 -2.55 5.66 -29.04
C PRO A 628 -3.62 5.76 -27.95
N PRO A 629 -4.77 5.08 -28.11
CA PRO A 629 -5.75 4.99 -27.04
C PRO A 629 -5.16 4.26 -25.83
N VAL A 630 -5.52 4.70 -24.62
CA VAL A 630 -4.96 4.19 -23.35
C VAL A 630 -5.31 2.71 -23.14
N VAL A 631 -6.48 2.29 -23.61
CA VAL A 631 -6.96 0.92 -23.65
C VAL A 631 -7.54 0.63 -25.03
N SER A 632 -7.66 -0.65 -25.41
CA SER A 632 -8.26 -1.06 -26.69
C SER A 632 -9.73 -0.63 -26.82
N ASP A 633 -10.16 -0.29 -28.04
CA ASP A 633 -11.56 -0.01 -28.38
C ASP A 633 -12.49 -1.23 -28.16
N ALA A 634 -11.92 -2.44 -28.10
CA ALA A 634 -12.65 -3.67 -27.77
C ALA A 634 -12.98 -3.81 -26.28
N ALA A 635 -12.44 -2.93 -25.42
CA ALA A 635 -12.70 -2.97 -23.99
C ALA A 635 -14.16 -2.61 -23.65
N PRO A 636 -14.71 -3.10 -22.53
CA PRO A 636 -16.04 -2.71 -22.05
C PRO A 636 -16.17 -1.19 -21.84
N ASP A 637 -17.39 -0.66 -21.93
CA ASP A 637 -17.62 0.79 -21.87
C ASP A 637 -17.08 1.42 -20.59
N PHE A 638 -17.31 0.80 -19.43
CA PHE A 638 -16.74 1.27 -18.16
C PHE A 638 -15.21 1.32 -18.19
N VAL A 639 -14.56 0.37 -18.87
CA VAL A 639 -13.10 0.33 -19.00
C VAL A 639 -12.61 1.48 -19.91
N LYS A 640 -13.31 1.74 -21.02
CA LYS A 640 -12.96 2.80 -21.97
C LYS A 640 -13.19 4.21 -21.42
N THR A 641 -14.19 4.39 -20.57
CA THR A 641 -14.57 5.72 -20.06
C THR A 641 -13.97 6.03 -18.69
N VAL A 642 -14.05 5.09 -17.74
CA VAL A 642 -13.64 5.30 -16.34
C VAL A 642 -12.22 4.80 -16.11
N THR A 643 -11.96 3.51 -16.35
CA THR A 643 -10.64 2.91 -16.12
C THR A 643 -9.56 3.59 -16.96
N ALA A 644 -9.81 3.84 -18.25
CA ALA A 644 -8.85 4.50 -19.13
C ALA A 644 -8.50 5.92 -18.68
N ALA A 645 -9.48 6.69 -18.20
CA ALA A 645 -9.22 8.03 -17.67
C ALA A 645 -8.34 7.97 -16.42
N MET A 646 -8.59 7.03 -15.51
CA MET A 646 -7.75 6.81 -14.33
C MET A 646 -6.33 6.38 -14.71
N LEU A 647 -6.18 5.44 -15.65
CA LEU A 647 -4.88 5.00 -16.17
C LEU A 647 -4.09 6.10 -16.88
N ALA A 648 -4.78 7.08 -17.50
CA ALA A 648 -4.16 8.24 -18.12
C ALA A 648 -3.71 9.33 -17.12
N GLY A 649 -3.95 9.13 -15.82
CA GLY A 649 -3.74 10.18 -14.81
C GLY A 649 -4.78 11.29 -14.85
N LEU A 650 -5.98 11.01 -15.38
CA LEU A 650 -7.10 11.95 -15.51
C LEU A 650 -8.29 11.57 -14.61
N GLY A 651 -8.07 10.71 -13.61
CA GLY A 651 -9.12 10.26 -12.69
C GLY A 651 -9.80 11.40 -11.91
N ASP A 652 -9.09 12.51 -11.66
CA ASP A 652 -9.65 13.70 -11.01
C ASP A 652 -10.73 14.42 -11.85
N ALA A 653 -10.77 14.19 -13.16
CA ALA A 653 -11.76 14.77 -14.06
C ALA A 653 -13.08 13.97 -14.12
N LEU A 654 -13.12 12.77 -13.52
CA LEU A 654 -14.32 11.94 -13.52
C LEU A 654 -15.40 12.53 -12.60
N PRO A 655 -16.65 12.65 -13.06
CA PRO A 655 -17.78 13.05 -12.21
C PRO A 655 -18.10 12.00 -11.15
N VAL A 656 -18.83 12.41 -10.12
CA VAL A 656 -19.43 11.49 -9.14
C VAL A 656 -20.31 10.43 -9.83
N SER A 657 -21.09 10.80 -10.85
CA SER A 657 -21.97 9.87 -11.58
C SER A 657 -21.23 8.76 -12.35
N ALA A 658 -19.93 8.93 -12.61
CA ALA A 658 -19.13 7.92 -13.29
C ALA A 658 -18.72 6.75 -12.38
N LEU A 659 -18.83 6.92 -11.06
CA LEU A 659 -18.33 5.96 -10.08
C LEU A 659 -19.47 5.15 -9.42
N PRO A 660 -19.30 3.83 -9.22
CA PRO A 660 -20.27 3.01 -8.49
C PRO A 660 -20.43 3.50 -7.04
N PRO A 661 -21.67 3.69 -6.54
CA PRO A 661 -21.91 4.30 -5.22
C PRO A 661 -21.50 3.41 -4.03
N ASP A 662 -21.38 2.11 -4.24
CA ASP A 662 -21.00 1.10 -3.25
C ASP A 662 -19.55 0.61 -3.41
N GLY A 663 -18.79 1.15 -4.37
CA GLY A 663 -17.43 0.73 -4.66
C GLY A 663 -17.31 -0.58 -5.47
N THR A 664 -18.42 -1.15 -5.97
CA THR A 664 -18.38 -2.38 -6.78
C THR A 664 -17.74 -2.13 -8.15
N TRP A 665 -16.60 -2.77 -8.43
CA TRP A 665 -15.84 -2.58 -9.67
C TRP A 665 -15.96 -3.79 -10.63
N PRO A 666 -15.92 -3.59 -11.96
CA PRO A 666 -15.86 -4.71 -12.89
C PRO A 666 -14.55 -5.51 -12.75
N MET A 667 -14.67 -6.83 -12.92
CA MET A 667 -13.54 -7.76 -12.88
C MET A 667 -12.86 -7.92 -14.27
N GLY A 668 -11.68 -8.54 -14.28
CA GLY A 668 -10.95 -8.90 -15.50
C GLY A 668 -10.44 -7.70 -16.30
N THR A 669 -10.12 -6.60 -15.61
CA THR A 669 -9.77 -5.33 -16.26
C THR A 669 -8.27 -5.16 -16.52
N THR A 670 -7.39 -5.90 -15.84
CA THR A 670 -5.93 -5.85 -16.08
C THR A 670 -5.53 -6.23 -17.50
N ARG A 671 -6.28 -7.12 -18.15
CA ARG A 671 -6.05 -7.53 -19.55
C ARG A 671 -6.06 -6.38 -20.56
N TRP A 672 -6.67 -5.24 -20.20
CA TRP A 672 -6.78 -4.08 -21.07
C TRP A 672 -5.66 -3.05 -20.84
N GLU A 673 -4.85 -3.20 -19.80
CA GLU A 673 -3.80 -2.23 -19.47
C GLU A 673 -2.61 -2.27 -20.42
N LYS A 674 -2.21 -3.49 -20.84
CA LYS A 674 -1.05 -3.77 -21.70
C LYS A 674 0.12 -2.86 -21.34
N ARG A 675 0.63 -3.04 -20.11
CA ARG A 675 1.55 -2.09 -19.45
C ARG A 675 2.86 -1.91 -20.23
N ASN A 676 3.32 -2.97 -20.88
CA ASN A 676 4.47 -2.98 -21.79
C ASN A 676 5.77 -2.47 -21.12
N ILE A 677 6.08 -3.00 -19.93
CA ILE A 677 7.16 -2.52 -19.06
C ILE A 677 8.45 -3.34 -19.12
N ALA A 678 8.46 -4.50 -19.78
CA ALA A 678 9.65 -5.34 -19.85
C ALA A 678 10.67 -4.80 -20.87
N GLU A 679 11.96 -4.92 -20.57
CA GLU A 679 13.04 -4.71 -21.56
C GLU A 679 13.21 -5.95 -22.45
N GLU A 680 13.09 -7.14 -21.85
CA GLU A 680 13.21 -8.44 -22.51
C GLU A 680 11.98 -9.31 -22.22
N ILE A 681 11.62 -10.17 -23.17
CA ILE A 681 10.51 -11.12 -23.05
C ILE A 681 10.99 -12.55 -23.36
N PRO A 682 10.35 -13.58 -22.78
CA PRO A 682 10.76 -14.96 -23.02
C PRO A 682 10.27 -15.46 -24.39
N ILE A 683 11.21 -15.89 -25.24
CA ILE A 683 10.96 -16.47 -26.56
C ILE A 683 11.19 -17.98 -26.53
N TRP A 684 10.24 -18.73 -27.08
CA TRP A 684 10.21 -20.19 -27.06
C TRP A 684 11.11 -20.81 -28.13
N LYS A 685 11.84 -21.88 -27.77
CA LYS A 685 12.58 -22.76 -28.68
C LYS A 685 12.00 -24.17 -28.60
N GLU A 686 11.12 -24.51 -29.51
CA GLU A 686 10.27 -25.69 -29.46
C GLU A 686 11.08 -27.01 -29.50
N GLU A 687 12.20 -27.04 -30.21
CA GLU A 687 13.06 -28.21 -30.40
C GLU A 687 13.57 -28.81 -29.09
N LEU A 688 13.80 -27.95 -28.09
CA LEU A 688 14.31 -28.34 -26.76
C LEU A 688 13.18 -28.65 -25.78
N CYS A 689 11.94 -28.26 -26.07
CA CYS A 689 10.87 -28.23 -25.09
C CYS A 689 10.40 -29.63 -24.66
N THR A 690 10.30 -29.83 -23.34
CA THR A 690 9.82 -31.09 -22.73
C THR A 690 8.32 -31.09 -22.41
N GLN A 691 7.60 -29.99 -22.65
CA GLN A 691 6.16 -29.84 -22.34
C GLN A 691 5.84 -30.06 -20.85
N CYS A 692 6.74 -29.62 -19.95
CA CYS A 692 6.61 -29.82 -18.51
C CYS A 692 5.75 -28.74 -17.80
N ASN A 693 5.50 -27.60 -18.45
CA ASN A 693 4.78 -26.44 -17.91
C ASN A 693 5.36 -25.79 -16.64
N HIS A 694 6.63 -26.05 -16.30
CA HIS A 694 7.28 -25.39 -15.16
C HIS A 694 7.37 -23.86 -15.35
N CYS A 695 7.63 -23.39 -16.58
CA CYS A 695 7.63 -21.98 -16.93
C CYS A 695 6.28 -21.31 -16.70
N VAL A 696 5.18 -22.00 -17.02
CA VAL A 696 3.79 -21.54 -16.81
C VAL A 696 3.42 -21.54 -15.33
N ALA A 697 3.84 -22.57 -14.59
CA ALA A 697 3.62 -22.67 -13.15
C ALA A 697 4.32 -21.56 -12.36
N ALA A 698 5.58 -21.26 -12.72
CA ALA A 698 6.38 -20.27 -12.03
C ALA A 698 6.02 -18.82 -12.37
N CYS A 699 5.32 -18.58 -13.49
CA CYS A 699 5.00 -17.22 -13.93
C CYS A 699 4.07 -16.51 -12.93
N PRO A 700 4.50 -15.38 -12.33
CA PRO A 700 3.68 -14.68 -11.33
C PRO A 700 2.56 -13.83 -11.94
N HIS A 701 2.53 -13.63 -13.26
CA HIS A 701 1.59 -12.71 -13.92
C HIS A 701 0.70 -13.40 -14.95
N SER A 702 0.77 -14.72 -15.08
CA SER A 702 0.08 -15.46 -16.16
C SER A 702 0.47 -14.94 -17.57
N ALA A 703 1.68 -14.37 -17.69
CA ALA A 703 2.21 -13.79 -18.92
C ALA A 703 2.90 -14.81 -19.84
N ILE A 704 2.95 -16.08 -19.44
CA ILE A 704 3.26 -17.20 -20.32
C ILE A 704 2.27 -18.32 -20.04
N ARG A 705 1.66 -18.87 -21.09
CA ARG A 705 0.57 -19.84 -21.00
C ARG A 705 0.77 -20.97 -22.00
N ALA A 706 0.20 -22.13 -21.67
CA ALA A 706 0.19 -23.29 -22.54
C ALA A 706 -1.24 -23.75 -22.82
N LYS A 707 -1.51 -24.20 -24.04
CA LYS A 707 -2.75 -24.87 -24.44
C LYS A 707 -2.43 -26.19 -25.14
N VAL A 708 -3.35 -27.14 -24.99
CA VAL A 708 -3.37 -28.37 -25.78
C VAL A 708 -4.64 -28.33 -26.63
N VAL A 709 -4.47 -28.38 -27.95
CA VAL A 709 -5.54 -28.13 -28.93
C VAL A 709 -5.56 -29.21 -30.00
N PRO A 710 -6.72 -29.45 -30.62
CA PRO A 710 -6.80 -30.36 -31.76
C PRO A 710 -6.03 -29.78 -32.96
N PRO A 711 -5.40 -30.62 -33.83
CA PRO A 711 -4.60 -30.13 -34.96
C PRO A 711 -5.33 -29.15 -35.88
N GLU A 712 -6.64 -29.32 -36.05
CA GLU A 712 -7.50 -28.48 -36.90
C GLU A 712 -7.55 -27.04 -36.40
N ALA A 713 -7.41 -26.81 -35.09
CA ALA A 713 -7.39 -25.46 -34.50
C ALA A 713 -6.13 -24.66 -34.89
N MET A 714 -5.09 -25.32 -35.42
CA MET A 714 -3.83 -24.70 -35.83
C MET A 714 -3.75 -24.43 -37.34
N GLU A 715 -4.76 -24.79 -38.14
CA GLU A 715 -4.72 -24.64 -39.62
C GLU A 715 -4.57 -23.18 -40.08
N ASN A 716 -5.16 -22.24 -39.32
CA ASN A 716 -5.10 -20.79 -39.62
C ASN A 716 -4.14 -20.03 -38.70
N ALA A 717 -3.23 -20.74 -38.02
CA ALA A 717 -2.26 -20.09 -37.15
C ALA A 717 -1.28 -19.21 -37.96
N PRO A 718 -0.83 -18.07 -37.40
CA PRO A 718 0.27 -17.31 -37.97
C PRO A 718 1.50 -18.19 -38.21
N ALA A 719 2.26 -17.93 -39.27
CA ALA A 719 3.47 -18.71 -39.57
C ALA A 719 4.53 -18.64 -38.45
N SER A 720 4.50 -17.56 -37.66
CA SER A 720 5.31 -17.31 -36.47
C SER A 720 4.79 -18.01 -35.21
N LEU A 721 3.60 -18.61 -35.21
CA LEU A 721 3.05 -19.31 -34.04
C LEU A 721 3.43 -20.80 -34.10
N HIS A 722 4.44 -21.16 -33.32
CA HIS A 722 4.96 -22.52 -33.27
C HIS A 722 4.05 -23.48 -32.48
N SER A 723 4.13 -24.78 -32.77
CA SER A 723 3.48 -25.84 -31.99
C SER A 723 4.24 -27.17 -32.05
N LEU A 724 4.01 -28.04 -31.07
CA LEU A 724 4.60 -29.39 -31.00
C LEU A 724 3.51 -30.46 -30.91
N ASP A 725 3.79 -31.68 -31.36
CA ASP A 725 2.93 -32.81 -31.01
C ASP A 725 3.01 -33.10 -29.51
N VAL A 726 1.87 -33.35 -28.87
CA VAL A 726 1.82 -33.70 -27.44
C VAL A 726 2.53 -35.04 -27.21
N LYS A 727 3.50 -35.03 -26.27
CA LYS A 727 4.31 -36.20 -25.92
C LYS A 727 3.61 -37.16 -24.97
N SER A 728 2.61 -36.69 -24.21
CA SER A 728 1.93 -37.51 -23.19
C SER A 728 0.91 -38.46 -23.81
N ARG A 729 0.75 -39.65 -23.21
CA ARG A 729 -0.07 -40.73 -23.77
C ARG A 729 -1.58 -40.41 -23.74
N ASP A 730 -2.00 -39.73 -22.69
CA ASP A 730 -3.37 -39.31 -22.37
C ASP A 730 -3.93 -38.25 -23.35
N MET A 731 -3.06 -37.53 -24.07
CA MET A 731 -3.45 -36.46 -25.01
C MET A 731 -2.76 -36.60 -26.37
N ARG A 732 -2.38 -37.83 -26.74
CA ARG A 732 -1.67 -38.11 -28.00
C ARG A 732 -2.50 -37.71 -29.21
N GLY A 733 -1.85 -37.11 -30.21
CA GLY A 733 -2.51 -36.64 -31.44
C GLY A 733 -3.00 -35.18 -31.37
N GLN A 734 -2.87 -34.54 -30.21
CA GLN A 734 -3.11 -33.10 -30.04
C GLN A 734 -1.83 -32.28 -30.27
N LYS A 735 -1.99 -30.97 -30.43
CA LYS A 735 -0.91 -29.98 -30.51
C LYS A 735 -0.74 -29.24 -29.19
N TYR A 736 0.50 -29.05 -28.78
CA TYR A 736 0.91 -28.24 -27.64
C TYR A 736 1.42 -26.88 -28.15
N VAL A 737 0.88 -25.80 -27.60
CA VAL A 737 1.26 -24.42 -27.90
C VAL A 737 1.67 -23.74 -26.61
N LEU A 738 2.85 -23.12 -26.58
CA LEU A 738 3.35 -22.29 -25.48
C LEU A 738 3.53 -20.87 -25.98
N GLN A 739 2.89 -19.90 -25.35
CA GLN A 739 2.87 -18.53 -25.86
C GLN A 739 3.05 -17.50 -24.73
N VAL A 740 3.83 -16.47 -25.02
CA VAL A 740 4.04 -15.30 -24.15
C VAL A 740 3.00 -14.22 -24.45
N ALA A 741 2.54 -13.52 -23.41
CA ALA A 741 1.81 -12.25 -23.48
C ALA A 741 2.84 -11.11 -23.44
N PRO A 742 3.32 -10.60 -24.58
CA PRO A 742 4.53 -9.78 -24.61
C PRO A 742 4.37 -8.43 -23.88
N GLU A 743 3.17 -7.85 -23.88
CA GLU A 743 2.88 -6.56 -23.26
C GLU A 743 2.53 -6.66 -21.75
N ASP A 744 2.25 -7.87 -21.26
CA ASP A 744 1.93 -8.12 -19.85
C ASP A 744 3.08 -8.81 -19.09
N CYS A 745 4.11 -9.27 -19.82
CA CYS A 745 5.33 -9.79 -19.21
C CYS A 745 6.09 -8.66 -18.50
N THR A 746 6.64 -8.98 -17.33
CA THR A 746 7.40 -8.03 -16.52
C THR A 746 8.93 -8.25 -16.60
N GLY A 747 9.37 -9.18 -17.47
CA GLY A 747 10.80 -9.45 -17.69
C GLY A 747 11.53 -10.13 -16.52
N CYS A 748 10.83 -10.79 -15.60
CA CYS A 748 11.42 -11.32 -14.36
C CYS A 748 12.39 -12.50 -14.52
N ASN A 749 12.62 -13.02 -15.73
CA ASN A 749 13.49 -14.17 -16.05
C ASN A 749 13.17 -15.51 -15.34
N LEU A 750 12.23 -15.56 -14.39
CA LEU A 750 11.93 -16.75 -13.60
C LEU A 750 11.51 -17.97 -14.45
N CYS A 751 10.73 -17.75 -15.52
CA CYS A 751 10.29 -18.82 -16.42
C CYS A 751 11.44 -19.51 -17.17
N VAL A 752 12.52 -18.79 -17.44
CA VAL A 752 13.76 -19.29 -18.05
C VAL A 752 14.60 -20.02 -17.00
N GLU A 753 14.70 -19.48 -15.78
CA GLU A 753 15.45 -20.11 -14.69
C GLU A 753 14.88 -21.46 -14.26
N VAL A 754 13.56 -21.61 -14.23
CA VAL A 754 12.92 -22.89 -13.89
C VAL A 754 12.93 -23.92 -15.01
N CYS A 755 13.32 -23.54 -16.24
CA CYS A 755 13.26 -24.42 -17.39
C CYS A 755 14.33 -25.53 -17.30
N PRO A 756 13.93 -26.82 -17.20
CA PRO A 756 14.88 -27.91 -17.02
C PRO A 756 15.55 -28.32 -18.35
N ALA A 757 15.02 -27.87 -19.48
CA ALA A 757 15.49 -28.24 -20.80
C ALA A 757 16.60 -27.28 -21.28
N LYS A 758 17.77 -27.84 -21.55
CA LYS A 758 18.98 -27.13 -21.99
C LYS A 758 19.49 -27.74 -23.29
N ASP A 759 20.07 -26.91 -24.14
CA ASP A 759 20.82 -27.38 -25.30
C ASP A 759 22.04 -28.20 -24.86
N ARG A 760 22.40 -29.22 -25.64
CA ARG A 760 23.49 -30.15 -25.31
C ARG A 760 24.87 -29.54 -25.52
N GLN A 761 25.01 -28.60 -26.46
CA GLN A 761 26.28 -27.97 -26.81
C GLN A 761 26.50 -26.69 -26.00
N ASN A 762 25.43 -25.92 -25.77
CA ASN A 762 25.47 -24.70 -24.97
C ASN A 762 24.36 -24.68 -23.89
N PRO A 763 24.68 -25.05 -22.63
CA PRO A 763 23.72 -25.09 -21.53
C PRO A 763 23.05 -23.75 -21.16
N GLU A 764 23.58 -22.61 -21.64
CA GLU A 764 22.96 -21.29 -21.50
C GLU A 764 21.72 -21.15 -22.39
N ILE A 765 21.66 -21.90 -23.49
CA ILE A 765 20.48 -21.94 -24.34
C ILE A 765 19.48 -22.93 -23.74
N LYS A 766 18.32 -22.43 -23.32
CA LYS A 766 17.23 -23.23 -22.77
C LYS A 766 16.09 -23.34 -23.80
N ALA A 767 15.08 -24.14 -23.49
CA ALA A 767 13.86 -24.19 -24.33
C ALA A 767 13.05 -22.88 -24.33
N ILE A 768 13.39 -21.93 -23.46
CA ILE A 768 12.82 -20.58 -23.44
C ILE A 768 13.91 -19.62 -23.00
N ASN A 769 14.05 -18.46 -23.64
CA ASN A 769 15.19 -17.55 -23.42
C ASN A 769 14.70 -16.10 -23.43
N MET A 770 15.30 -15.24 -22.60
CA MET A 770 15.02 -13.80 -22.65
C MET A 770 15.63 -13.19 -23.90
N MET A 771 14.84 -12.44 -24.67
CA MET A 771 15.26 -11.74 -25.88
C MET A 771 14.69 -10.32 -25.88
N SER A 772 15.26 -9.44 -26.70
CA SER A 772 14.86 -8.04 -26.84
C SER A 772 13.35 -7.91 -27.10
N ARG A 773 12.63 -7.22 -26.22
CA ARG A 773 11.20 -6.95 -26.44
C ARG A 773 10.99 -6.13 -27.71
N LEU A 774 11.86 -5.16 -28.00
CA LEU A 774 11.73 -4.27 -29.15
C LEU A 774 11.77 -5.02 -30.48
N GLU A 775 12.49 -6.14 -30.55
CA GLU A 775 12.63 -6.94 -31.76
C GLU A 775 11.46 -7.92 -31.97
N HIS A 776 10.80 -8.35 -30.89
CA HIS A 776 9.83 -9.45 -30.94
C HIS A 776 8.38 -9.06 -30.60
N VAL A 777 8.12 -7.90 -29.97
CA VAL A 777 6.79 -7.55 -29.44
C VAL A 777 5.67 -7.56 -30.48
N GLU A 778 5.90 -7.05 -31.69
CA GLU A 778 4.83 -6.97 -32.71
C GLU A 778 4.45 -8.36 -33.25
N GLU A 779 5.42 -9.25 -33.45
CA GLU A 779 5.16 -10.64 -33.85
C GLU A 779 4.44 -11.40 -32.73
N GLU A 780 4.92 -11.28 -31.50
CA GLU A 780 4.35 -12.02 -30.37
C GLU A 780 2.96 -11.51 -29.96
N LYS A 781 2.59 -10.25 -30.28
CA LYS A 781 1.23 -9.74 -30.12
C LYS A 781 0.25 -10.50 -31.02
N ILE A 782 0.59 -10.67 -32.29
CA ILE A 782 -0.22 -11.41 -33.27
C ILE A 782 -0.37 -12.87 -32.83
N ASN A 783 0.74 -13.50 -32.41
CA ASN A 783 0.75 -14.87 -31.90
C ASN A 783 -0.14 -15.00 -30.64
N TYR A 784 -0.05 -14.05 -29.71
CA TYR A 784 -0.82 -14.08 -28.47
C TYR A 784 -2.32 -13.90 -28.70
N ASP A 785 -2.72 -12.98 -29.58
CA ASP A 785 -4.12 -12.76 -29.93
C ASP A 785 -4.74 -14.03 -30.56
N PHE A 786 -4.00 -14.72 -31.43
CA PHE A 786 -4.44 -16.01 -31.96
C PHE A 786 -4.53 -17.07 -30.83
N PHE A 787 -3.51 -17.16 -29.97
CA PHE A 787 -3.48 -18.09 -28.84
C PHE A 787 -4.68 -17.92 -27.88
N LEU A 788 -5.11 -16.68 -27.63
CA LEU A 788 -6.27 -16.41 -26.79
C LEU A 788 -7.57 -17.01 -27.37
N ASN A 789 -7.69 -17.08 -28.70
CA ASN A 789 -8.85 -17.62 -29.40
C ASN A 789 -8.84 -19.15 -29.56
N LEU A 790 -7.72 -19.81 -29.26
CA LEU A 790 -7.64 -21.27 -29.28
C LEU A 790 -8.59 -21.91 -28.24
N PRO A 791 -9.17 -23.10 -28.52
CA PRO A 791 -10.09 -23.75 -27.60
C PRO A 791 -9.42 -24.11 -26.28
N GLU A 792 -10.15 -23.95 -25.18
CA GLU A 792 -9.72 -24.35 -23.84
C GLU A 792 -9.96 -25.84 -23.62
N ILE A 793 -9.07 -26.50 -22.86
CA ILE A 793 -9.28 -27.90 -22.48
C ILE A 793 -10.33 -27.99 -21.36
N ASP A 794 -11.29 -28.88 -21.53
CA ASP A 794 -12.27 -29.19 -20.50
C ASP A 794 -11.57 -29.95 -19.36
N ARG A 795 -11.63 -29.38 -18.16
CA ARG A 795 -11.05 -29.97 -16.93
C ARG A 795 -11.52 -31.40 -16.70
N SER A 796 -12.77 -31.74 -17.03
CA SER A 796 -13.34 -33.07 -16.82
C SER A 796 -12.66 -34.15 -17.68
N LYS A 797 -11.96 -33.74 -18.75
CA LYS A 797 -11.21 -34.63 -19.66
C LYS A 797 -9.79 -34.93 -19.19
N LEU A 798 -9.30 -34.26 -18.14
CA LEU A 798 -7.98 -34.52 -17.58
C LEU A 798 -8.01 -35.76 -16.67
N GLU A 799 -7.33 -36.84 -17.05
CA GLU A 799 -7.25 -38.07 -16.23
C GLU A 799 -6.64 -37.82 -14.84
N ARG A 800 -5.70 -36.88 -14.76
CA ARG A 800 -5.02 -36.48 -13.53
C ARG A 800 -4.74 -35.00 -13.58
N ILE A 801 -4.97 -34.32 -12.46
CA ILE A 801 -4.56 -32.93 -12.26
C ILE A 801 -3.31 -32.91 -11.38
N ASP A 802 -2.18 -32.63 -12.00
CA ASP A 802 -0.85 -32.42 -11.40
C ASP A 802 -0.29 -31.07 -11.85
N ILE A 803 0.98 -30.76 -11.54
CA ILE A 803 1.51 -29.46 -11.95
C ILE A 803 1.50 -29.29 -13.48
N ARG A 804 1.83 -30.34 -14.25
CA ARG A 804 1.88 -30.26 -15.71
C ARG A 804 0.51 -29.94 -16.29
N THR A 805 -0.50 -30.69 -15.88
CA THR A 805 -1.86 -30.63 -16.45
C THR A 805 -2.69 -29.47 -15.90
N SER A 806 -2.52 -29.08 -14.64
CA SER A 806 -3.19 -27.89 -14.07
C SER A 806 -2.86 -26.60 -14.82
N GLN A 807 -1.65 -26.51 -15.38
CA GLN A 807 -1.21 -25.36 -16.16
C GLN A 807 -1.85 -25.26 -17.56
N LEU A 808 -2.60 -26.27 -17.99
CA LEU A 808 -3.39 -26.23 -19.23
C LEU A 808 -4.80 -25.65 -19.00
N ILE A 809 -5.22 -25.50 -17.75
CA ILE A 809 -6.50 -24.89 -17.39
C ILE A 809 -6.32 -23.37 -17.39
N THR A 810 -7.29 -22.64 -17.93
CA THR A 810 -7.27 -21.18 -18.00
C THR A 810 -7.07 -20.57 -16.60
N PRO A 811 -6.05 -19.72 -16.38
CA PRO A 811 -5.90 -18.99 -15.12
C PRO A 811 -6.96 -17.89 -15.02
N LEU A 812 -7.63 -17.78 -13.86
CA LEU A 812 -8.61 -16.69 -13.59
C LEU A 812 -8.02 -15.59 -12.71
N PHE A 813 -6.69 -15.51 -12.67
CA PHE A 813 -5.90 -14.45 -12.06
C PHE A 813 -4.74 -14.10 -12.99
N GLU A 814 -4.77 -12.90 -13.58
CA GLU A 814 -3.84 -12.51 -14.65
C GLU A 814 -3.38 -11.05 -14.57
N TYR A 815 -2.10 -10.84 -14.90
CA TYR A 815 -1.46 -9.53 -15.09
C TYR A 815 -1.59 -8.56 -13.91
N SER A 816 -1.56 -9.09 -12.69
CA SER A 816 -1.67 -8.30 -11.46
C SER A 816 -0.58 -7.23 -11.32
N GLY A 817 -0.83 -6.24 -10.45
CA GLY A 817 0.14 -5.20 -10.10
C GLY A 817 1.29 -5.65 -9.18
N ALA A 818 1.51 -6.96 -9.00
CA ALA A 818 2.56 -7.51 -8.14
C ALA A 818 3.97 -7.29 -8.73
N CYS A 819 4.99 -7.37 -7.87
CA CYS A 819 6.40 -7.26 -8.26
C CYS A 819 6.83 -8.28 -9.31
N SER A 820 7.83 -7.93 -10.13
CA SER A 820 8.52 -8.91 -10.99
C SER A 820 9.08 -10.05 -10.16
N GLY A 821 8.69 -11.28 -10.46
CA GLY A 821 9.13 -12.47 -9.72
C GLY A 821 8.42 -12.69 -8.37
N CYS A 822 7.26 -12.05 -8.12
CA CYS A 822 6.51 -12.19 -6.87
C CYS A 822 6.25 -13.68 -6.51
N GLY A 823 6.58 -14.06 -5.27
CA GLY A 823 6.38 -15.43 -4.78
C GLY A 823 4.95 -15.77 -4.37
N GLU A 824 4.04 -14.80 -4.25
CA GLU A 824 2.67 -15.03 -3.77
C GLU A 824 1.70 -15.46 -4.88
N THR A 825 1.70 -14.74 -6.00
CA THR A 825 0.69 -14.88 -7.06
C THR A 825 0.69 -16.22 -7.80
N PRO A 826 1.80 -16.98 -7.94
CA PRO A 826 1.73 -18.32 -8.51
C PRO A 826 0.78 -19.26 -7.74
N TYR A 827 0.66 -19.10 -6.42
CA TYR A 827 -0.26 -19.88 -5.59
C TYR A 827 -1.72 -19.50 -5.86
N ILE A 828 -2.03 -18.20 -5.92
CA ILE A 828 -3.38 -17.70 -6.23
C ILE A 828 -3.78 -18.13 -7.65
N LYS A 829 -2.86 -17.97 -8.63
CA LYS A 829 -3.07 -18.42 -10.01
C LYS A 829 -3.43 -19.90 -10.06
N LEU A 830 -2.61 -20.76 -9.44
CA LEU A 830 -2.90 -22.20 -9.37
C LEU A 830 -4.25 -22.47 -8.71
N LEU A 831 -4.57 -21.76 -7.62
CA LEU A 831 -5.83 -21.92 -6.91
C LEU A 831 -7.04 -21.58 -7.80
N THR A 832 -6.96 -20.49 -8.57
CA THR A 832 -8.03 -20.12 -9.53
C THR A 832 -8.16 -21.11 -10.69
N GLN A 833 -7.07 -21.72 -11.14
CA GLN A 833 -7.11 -22.79 -12.15
C GLN A 833 -7.83 -24.04 -11.62
N LEU A 834 -7.76 -24.30 -10.31
CA LEU A 834 -8.37 -25.46 -9.70
C LEU A 834 -9.83 -25.23 -9.28
N TYR A 835 -10.22 -24.04 -8.84
CA TYR A 835 -11.56 -23.82 -8.25
C TYR A 835 -12.23 -22.48 -8.60
N GLY A 836 -11.62 -21.69 -9.49
CA GLY A 836 -12.01 -20.30 -9.72
C GLY A 836 -13.44 -20.11 -10.21
N ASP A 837 -14.04 -21.09 -10.89
CA ASP A 837 -15.41 -21.02 -11.41
C ASP A 837 -16.51 -21.08 -10.32
N ARG A 838 -16.14 -21.32 -9.06
CA ARG A 838 -17.04 -21.43 -7.91
C ARG A 838 -16.45 -20.85 -6.62
N MET A 839 -15.45 -19.98 -6.73
CA MET A 839 -14.65 -19.50 -5.61
C MET A 839 -15.22 -18.21 -5.00
N LEU A 840 -15.29 -18.14 -3.67
CA LEU A 840 -15.52 -16.92 -2.90
C LEU A 840 -14.24 -16.59 -2.13
N ILE A 841 -13.69 -15.39 -2.31
CA ILE A 841 -12.43 -14.95 -1.70
C ILE A 841 -12.69 -13.85 -0.68
N ALA A 842 -12.40 -14.14 0.58
CA ALA A 842 -12.17 -13.14 1.62
C ALA A 842 -10.67 -12.86 1.68
N ASN A 843 -10.25 -11.62 1.38
CA ASN A 843 -8.85 -11.26 1.32
C ASN A 843 -8.48 -10.27 2.43
N ALA A 844 -7.49 -10.62 3.27
CA ALA A 844 -6.96 -9.71 4.27
C ALA A 844 -6.21 -8.55 3.61
N THR A 845 -6.20 -7.39 4.26
CA THR A 845 -5.37 -6.27 3.80
C THR A 845 -3.88 -6.64 3.85
N GLY A 846 -3.13 -6.30 2.80
CA GLY A 846 -1.74 -6.72 2.59
C GLY A 846 -1.40 -6.75 1.10
N CYS A 847 -0.25 -7.30 0.71
CA CYS A 847 0.16 -7.36 -0.70
C CYS A 847 -0.93 -8.02 -1.58
N SER A 848 -1.54 -9.11 -1.11
CA SER A 848 -2.62 -9.82 -1.81
C SER A 848 -3.85 -8.96 -2.09
N SER A 849 -4.22 -8.05 -1.20
CA SER A 849 -5.30 -7.09 -1.47
C SER A 849 -4.88 -6.00 -2.45
N ILE A 850 -3.62 -5.54 -2.39
CA ILE A 850 -3.12 -4.47 -3.26
C ILE A 850 -3.03 -4.95 -4.70
N TYR A 851 -2.28 -6.03 -4.99
CA TYR A 851 -2.24 -6.50 -6.37
C TYR A 851 -3.55 -7.19 -6.80
N GLY A 852 -4.41 -7.59 -5.86
CA GLY A 852 -5.66 -8.31 -6.11
C GLY A 852 -6.89 -7.42 -6.35
N GLY A 853 -6.90 -6.18 -5.86
CA GLY A 853 -8.07 -5.30 -5.91
C GLY A 853 -7.76 -3.80 -5.94
N ASN A 854 -6.54 -3.38 -6.29
CA ASN A 854 -6.20 -1.96 -6.40
C ASN A 854 -6.70 -1.33 -7.70
N LEU A 855 -7.65 -0.41 -7.58
CA LEU A 855 -8.25 0.31 -8.70
C LEU A 855 -7.21 1.16 -9.46
N PRO A 856 -7.35 1.31 -10.79
CA PRO A 856 -8.55 1.06 -11.59
C PRO A 856 -8.64 -0.33 -12.25
N SER A 857 -7.69 -1.23 -11.96
CA SER A 857 -7.54 -2.52 -12.65
C SER A 857 -7.53 -3.71 -11.69
N THR A 858 -8.29 -4.75 -12.00
CA THR A 858 -8.46 -5.94 -11.16
C THR A 858 -8.01 -7.20 -11.92
N PRO A 859 -7.13 -8.06 -11.35
CA PRO A 859 -6.57 -9.24 -12.02
C PRO A 859 -7.46 -10.48 -12.02
N TYR A 860 -8.44 -10.57 -11.11
CA TYR A 860 -9.39 -11.68 -11.11
C TYR A 860 -10.31 -11.55 -12.32
N THR A 861 -10.51 -12.63 -13.08
CA THR A 861 -11.28 -12.64 -14.33
C THR A 861 -12.25 -13.83 -14.37
N THR A 862 -13.01 -13.96 -15.45
CA THR A 862 -13.98 -15.05 -15.65
C THR A 862 -13.54 -16.03 -16.73
N ASP A 863 -14.04 -17.26 -16.64
CA ASP A 863 -14.01 -18.22 -17.73
C ASP A 863 -14.92 -17.79 -18.90
N ALA A 864 -14.96 -18.60 -19.95
CA ALA A 864 -15.81 -18.37 -21.12
C ALA A 864 -17.33 -18.38 -20.83
N ASN A 865 -17.75 -18.90 -19.67
CA ASN A 865 -19.15 -18.91 -19.23
C ASN A 865 -19.49 -17.71 -18.32
N GLY A 866 -18.56 -16.77 -18.12
CA GLY A 866 -18.73 -15.64 -17.21
C GLY A 866 -18.60 -16.01 -15.73
N ARG A 867 -17.99 -17.15 -15.40
CA ARG A 867 -17.81 -17.62 -14.01
C ARG A 867 -16.39 -17.35 -13.56
N GLY A 868 -16.21 -16.84 -12.34
CA GLY A 868 -14.89 -16.58 -11.79
C GLY A 868 -14.92 -16.30 -10.30
N PRO A 869 -13.76 -16.04 -9.69
CA PRO A 869 -13.67 -15.79 -8.26
C PRO A 869 -14.41 -14.49 -7.91
N ALA A 870 -15.37 -14.57 -6.99
CA ALA A 870 -15.93 -13.39 -6.35
C ALA A 870 -15.00 -12.98 -5.21
N TRP A 871 -14.54 -11.72 -5.21
CA TRP A 871 -13.48 -11.25 -4.33
C TRP A 871 -13.94 -10.06 -3.50
N ALA A 872 -13.58 -10.05 -2.21
CA ALA A 872 -13.78 -8.90 -1.34
C ALA A 872 -12.65 -8.77 -0.31
N ASN A 873 -12.34 -7.53 0.07
CA ASN A 873 -11.48 -7.18 1.19
C ASN A 873 -12.31 -6.39 2.21
N SER A 874 -12.35 -6.88 3.45
CA SER A 874 -12.94 -6.16 4.58
C SER A 874 -11.86 -5.28 5.24
N LEU A 875 -11.15 -5.79 6.24
CA LEU A 875 -10.06 -5.10 6.93
C LEU A 875 -8.81 -5.99 7.04
N PHE A 876 -7.83 -5.53 7.82
CA PHE A 876 -6.60 -6.29 8.04
C PHE A 876 -6.80 -7.36 9.13
N GLU A 877 -7.54 -7.01 10.17
CA GLU A 877 -7.70 -7.74 11.42
C GLU A 877 -8.80 -8.82 11.38
N ASP A 878 -9.79 -8.73 10.46
CA ASP A 878 -11.07 -9.46 10.53
C ASP A 878 -11.28 -10.51 9.43
N ASN A 879 -10.26 -10.78 8.60
CA ASN A 879 -10.45 -11.57 7.39
C ASN A 879 -10.94 -13.00 7.66
N ALA A 880 -10.57 -13.60 8.80
CA ALA A 880 -11.02 -14.94 9.16
C ALA A 880 -12.55 -14.96 9.38
N GLU A 881 -13.02 -14.03 10.19
CA GLU A 881 -14.41 -13.84 10.56
C GLU A 881 -15.26 -13.42 9.36
N PHE A 882 -14.69 -12.57 8.49
CA PHE A 882 -15.32 -12.15 7.25
C PHE A 882 -15.60 -13.34 6.32
N GLY A 883 -14.62 -14.22 6.12
CA GLY A 883 -14.78 -15.44 5.33
C GLY A 883 -15.70 -16.48 5.99
N LEU A 884 -15.73 -16.57 7.32
CA LEU A 884 -16.71 -17.40 8.04
C LEU A 884 -18.14 -16.98 7.69
N GLY A 885 -18.40 -15.67 7.60
CA GLY A 885 -19.69 -15.13 7.17
C GLY A 885 -20.13 -15.64 5.79
N PHE A 886 -19.19 -15.82 4.86
CA PHE A 886 -19.48 -16.41 3.55
C PHE A 886 -19.95 -17.86 3.69
N ARG A 887 -19.28 -18.68 4.52
CA ARG A 887 -19.65 -20.09 4.73
C ARG A 887 -21.03 -20.25 5.33
N LEU A 888 -21.31 -19.50 6.39
CA LEU A 888 -22.62 -19.51 7.04
C LEU A 888 -23.73 -19.15 6.05
N THR A 889 -23.48 -18.19 5.16
CA THR A 889 -24.46 -17.80 4.12
C THR A 889 -24.69 -18.90 3.09
N VAL A 890 -23.61 -19.52 2.58
CA VAL A 890 -23.73 -20.63 1.60
C VAL A 890 -24.50 -21.81 2.20
N ASP A 891 -24.21 -22.18 3.46
CA ASP A 891 -24.92 -23.26 4.16
C ASP A 891 -26.41 -22.95 4.35
N GLN A 892 -26.71 -21.73 4.83
CA GLN A 892 -28.09 -21.33 5.08
C GLN A 892 -28.90 -21.25 3.78
N HIS A 893 -28.31 -20.75 2.70
CA HIS A 893 -28.95 -20.70 1.39
C HIS A 893 -29.21 -22.11 0.84
N ARG A 894 -28.29 -23.06 1.05
CA ARG A 894 -28.51 -24.46 0.67
C ARG A 894 -29.69 -25.06 1.43
N VAL A 895 -29.76 -24.90 2.75
CA VAL A 895 -30.89 -25.36 3.57
C VAL A 895 -32.22 -24.77 3.07
N ARG A 896 -32.22 -23.47 2.79
CA ARG A 896 -33.38 -22.76 2.25
C ARG A 896 -33.83 -23.35 0.90
N VAL A 897 -32.91 -23.60 -0.03
CA VAL A 897 -33.26 -24.18 -1.34
C VAL A 897 -33.75 -25.61 -1.20
N LEU A 898 -33.17 -26.44 -0.34
CA LEU A 898 -33.65 -27.81 -0.10
C LEU A 898 -35.09 -27.81 0.42
N ARG A 899 -35.43 -26.92 1.37
CA ARG A 899 -36.81 -26.74 1.83
C ARG A 899 -37.75 -26.30 0.71
N LEU A 900 -37.32 -25.38 -0.14
CA LEU A 900 -38.12 -24.92 -1.28
C LEU A 900 -38.31 -26.03 -2.32
N LEU A 901 -37.30 -26.87 -2.57
CA LEU A 901 -37.44 -28.05 -3.43
C LEU A 901 -38.52 -29.01 -2.90
N ASP A 902 -38.60 -29.22 -1.58
CA ASP A 902 -39.66 -30.04 -0.97
C ASP A 902 -41.05 -29.44 -1.15
N GLN A 903 -41.17 -28.11 -1.09
CA GLN A 903 -42.44 -27.41 -1.31
C GLN A 903 -42.99 -27.58 -2.73
N PHE A 904 -42.12 -27.74 -3.73
CA PHE A 904 -42.48 -27.92 -5.13
C PHE A 904 -42.25 -29.35 -5.64
N ALA A 905 -42.10 -30.32 -4.73
CA ALA A 905 -41.75 -31.69 -5.08
C ALA A 905 -42.76 -32.35 -6.04
N ASP A 906 -44.04 -32.00 -5.93
CA ASP A 906 -45.12 -32.48 -6.81
C ASP A 906 -45.03 -31.93 -8.25
N LYS A 907 -44.31 -30.83 -8.45
CA LYS A 907 -44.10 -30.15 -9.74
C LYS A 907 -42.76 -30.48 -10.40
N ILE A 908 -41.89 -31.25 -9.72
CA ILE A 908 -40.55 -31.62 -10.19
C ILE A 908 -40.53 -33.13 -10.46
N PRO A 909 -39.98 -33.61 -11.60
CA PRO A 909 -39.78 -35.04 -11.83
C PRO A 909 -39.00 -35.69 -10.68
N ALA A 910 -39.47 -36.82 -10.18
CA ALA A 910 -38.89 -37.51 -9.02
C ALA A 910 -37.39 -37.83 -9.19
N GLU A 911 -36.96 -38.18 -10.40
CA GLU A 911 -35.55 -38.43 -10.72
C GLU A 911 -34.71 -37.16 -10.58
N LEU A 912 -35.19 -36.03 -11.11
CA LEU A 912 -34.50 -34.73 -11.00
C LEU A 912 -34.46 -34.25 -9.55
N LEU A 913 -35.57 -34.39 -8.81
CA LEU A 913 -35.62 -34.01 -7.39
C LEU A 913 -34.64 -34.83 -6.54
N THR A 914 -34.53 -36.13 -6.81
CA THR A 914 -33.56 -37.01 -6.13
C THR A 914 -32.13 -36.61 -6.49
N ALA A 915 -31.87 -36.38 -7.77
CA ALA A 915 -30.56 -35.96 -8.28
C ALA A 915 -30.11 -34.59 -7.71
N LEU A 916 -31.04 -33.65 -7.54
CA LEU A 916 -30.78 -32.33 -6.93
C LEU A 916 -30.39 -32.41 -5.44
N LYS A 917 -30.68 -33.53 -4.78
CA LYS A 917 -30.37 -33.75 -3.35
C LYS A 917 -29.19 -34.70 -3.10
N SER A 918 -28.81 -35.52 -4.08
CA SER A 918 -27.65 -36.41 -3.97
C SER A 918 -26.34 -35.66 -4.17
N ASP A 919 -25.19 -36.24 -3.80
CA ASP A 919 -23.89 -35.67 -4.15
C ASP A 919 -23.67 -35.65 -5.68
N ALA A 920 -23.07 -34.58 -6.18
CA ALA A 920 -22.77 -34.39 -7.59
C ALA A 920 -21.61 -33.40 -7.75
N THR A 921 -20.87 -33.50 -8.85
CA THR A 921 -19.87 -32.48 -9.19
C THR A 921 -20.56 -31.15 -9.50
N PRO A 922 -19.86 -30.00 -9.37
CA PRO A 922 -20.42 -28.70 -9.71
C PRO A 922 -20.98 -28.62 -11.15
N GLU A 923 -20.34 -29.29 -12.11
CA GLU A 923 -20.76 -29.33 -13.51
C GLU A 923 -22.12 -30.04 -13.66
N VAL A 924 -22.22 -31.26 -13.13
CA VAL A 924 -23.48 -32.04 -13.12
C VAL A 924 -24.57 -31.29 -12.38
N ARG A 925 -24.23 -30.63 -11.26
CA ARG A 925 -25.21 -29.84 -10.50
C ARG A 925 -25.76 -28.68 -11.33
N ARG A 926 -24.91 -27.99 -12.09
CA ARG A 926 -25.35 -26.87 -12.95
C ARG A 926 -26.33 -27.33 -14.02
N GLU A 927 -26.10 -28.50 -14.62
CA GLU A 927 -27.05 -29.11 -15.57
C GLU A 927 -28.40 -29.39 -14.90
N GLN A 928 -28.38 -29.96 -13.69
CA GLN A 928 -29.60 -30.22 -12.93
C GLN A 928 -30.33 -28.92 -12.54
N VAL A 929 -29.61 -27.86 -12.16
CA VAL A 929 -30.19 -26.54 -11.85
C VAL A 929 -30.79 -25.91 -13.12
N ALA A 930 -30.14 -26.06 -14.28
CA ALA A 930 -30.71 -25.62 -15.55
C ALA A 930 -32.00 -26.37 -15.90
N ALA A 931 -32.02 -27.69 -15.70
CA ALA A 931 -33.21 -28.51 -15.88
C ALA A 931 -34.34 -28.12 -14.90
N LEU A 932 -34.02 -27.81 -13.64
CA LEU A 932 -34.96 -27.30 -12.65
C LEU A 932 -35.58 -25.97 -13.10
N ARG A 933 -34.75 -25.05 -13.59
CA ARG A 933 -35.19 -23.75 -14.13
C ARG A 933 -36.15 -23.92 -15.30
N GLN A 934 -35.84 -24.84 -16.23
CA GLN A 934 -36.71 -25.15 -17.35
C GLN A 934 -38.04 -25.75 -16.88
N GLN A 935 -38.00 -26.67 -15.90
CA GLN A 935 -39.18 -27.37 -15.40
C GLN A 935 -40.17 -26.44 -14.68
N LEU A 936 -39.68 -25.47 -13.92
CA LEU A 936 -40.52 -24.60 -13.08
C LEU A 936 -40.70 -23.18 -13.65
N ASN A 937 -40.23 -22.90 -14.87
CA ASN A 937 -40.26 -21.56 -15.46
C ASN A 937 -41.66 -20.93 -15.46
N ASP A 938 -42.70 -21.73 -15.68
CA ASP A 938 -44.09 -21.26 -15.76
C ASP A 938 -44.86 -21.37 -14.42
N VAL A 939 -44.16 -21.72 -13.34
CA VAL A 939 -44.74 -21.85 -11.99
C VAL A 939 -44.55 -20.54 -11.22
N ALA A 940 -45.59 -19.71 -11.18
CA ALA A 940 -45.54 -18.37 -10.60
C ALA A 940 -45.13 -18.33 -9.10
N GLU A 941 -45.34 -19.40 -8.34
CA GLU A 941 -44.92 -19.45 -6.94
C GLU A 941 -43.45 -19.87 -6.76
N ALA A 942 -42.80 -20.39 -7.81
CA ALA A 942 -41.44 -20.95 -7.74
C ALA A 942 -40.31 -19.92 -7.95
N HIS A 943 -40.62 -18.63 -8.16
CA HIS A 943 -39.62 -17.58 -8.42
C HIS A 943 -38.51 -17.53 -7.37
N GLU A 944 -38.87 -17.70 -6.09
CA GLU A 944 -37.91 -17.71 -4.98
C GLU A 944 -36.92 -18.89 -5.09
N LEU A 945 -37.43 -20.09 -5.39
CA LEU A 945 -36.62 -21.29 -5.63
C LEU A 945 -35.70 -21.08 -6.85
N LEU A 946 -36.22 -20.58 -7.96
CA LEU A 946 -35.47 -20.41 -9.20
C LEU A 946 -34.34 -19.39 -9.09
N ARG A 947 -34.57 -18.31 -8.35
CA ARG A 947 -33.56 -17.28 -8.06
C ARG A 947 -32.43 -17.84 -7.20
N ASP A 948 -32.78 -18.62 -6.17
CA ASP A 948 -31.81 -19.07 -5.17
C ASP A 948 -31.16 -20.43 -5.55
N ALA A 949 -31.63 -21.10 -6.62
CA ALA A 949 -31.22 -22.46 -7.02
C ALA A 949 -29.70 -22.66 -7.20
N ASP A 950 -28.95 -21.61 -7.53
CA ASP A 950 -27.49 -21.66 -7.67
C ASP A 950 -26.77 -21.98 -6.34
N ALA A 951 -27.46 -21.88 -5.19
CA ALA A 951 -26.97 -22.34 -3.89
C ALA A 951 -26.84 -23.87 -3.78
N LEU A 952 -27.40 -24.64 -4.72
CA LEU A 952 -27.17 -26.09 -4.78
C LEU A 952 -25.80 -26.45 -5.36
N VAL A 953 -25.21 -25.54 -6.15
CA VAL A 953 -23.84 -25.66 -6.66
C VAL A 953 -22.88 -25.31 -5.53
N GLU A 954 -22.04 -26.29 -5.14
CA GLU A 954 -21.09 -26.09 -4.04
C GLU A 954 -20.14 -24.92 -4.33
N LYS A 955 -19.88 -24.10 -3.31
CA LYS A 955 -18.98 -22.93 -3.40
C LYS A 955 -17.71 -23.23 -2.60
N SER A 956 -16.55 -22.87 -3.16
CA SER A 956 -15.25 -23.02 -2.48
C SER A 956 -14.88 -21.70 -1.82
N ILE A 957 -14.75 -21.70 -0.50
CA ILE A 957 -14.53 -20.47 0.29
C ILE A 957 -13.08 -20.42 0.72
N TRP A 958 -12.41 -19.34 0.32
CA TRP A 958 -10.98 -19.14 0.53
C TRP A 958 -10.70 -17.81 1.23
N LEU A 959 -9.92 -17.91 2.30
CA LEU A 959 -9.50 -16.80 3.14
C LEU A 959 -8.00 -16.59 2.89
N ILE A 960 -7.66 -15.56 2.13
CA ILE A 960 -6.30 -15.34 1.64
C ILE A 960 -5.68 -14.15 2.39
N GLY A 961 -4.46 -14.31 2.90
CA GLY A 961 -3.74 -13.22 3.54
C GLY A 961 -2.26 -13.52 3.76
N GLY A 962 -1.48 -12.49 4.07
CA GLY A 962 -0.04 -12.63 4.35
C GLY A 962 0.23 -13.10 5.78
N ASP A 963 1.51 -13.31 6.12
CA ASP A 963 1.90 -13.70 7.48
C ASP A 963 1.57 -12.65 8.54
N GLY A 964 1.62 -11.36 8.22
CA GLY A 964 1.26 -10.32 9.19
C GLY A 964 -0.18 -10.38 9.69
N TRP A 965 -1.11 -10.79 8.82
CA TRP A 965 -2.48 -11.07 9.25
C TRP A 965 -2.53 -12.33 10.12
N ALA A 966 -2.07 -13.46 9.57
CA ALA A 966 -2.30 -14.77 10.16
C ALA A 966 -1.50 -15.00 11.46
N TYR A 967 -0.31 -14.42 11.59
CA TYR A 967 0.56 -14.63 12.74
C TYR A 967 0.35 -13.59 13.83
N ASP A 968 -0.04 -12.37 13.45
CA ASP A 968 -0.12 -11.20 14.34
C ASP A 968 -1.55 -10.68 14.53
N ILE A 969 -2.01 -9.74 13.70
CA ILE A 969 -3.18 -8.91 14.00
C ILE A 969 -4.51 -9.69 13.92
N GLY A 970 -4.64 -10.57 12.92
CA GLY A 970 -5.84 -11.40 12.74
C GLY A 970 -5.72 -12.80 13.35
N PHE A 971 -4.66 -13.07 14.12
CA PHE A 971 -4.45 -14.41 14.68
C PHE A 971 -5.58 -14.85 15.61
N GLY A 972 -6.15 -13.93 16.41
CA GLY A 972 -7.26 -14.27 17.31
C GLY A 972 -8.51 -14.74 16.54
N GLY A 973 -8.87 -14.04 15.46
CA GLY A 973 -9.94 -14.43 14.56
C GLY A 973 -9.65 -15.74 13.81
N LEU A 974 -8.42 -15.88 13.31
CA LEU A 974 -7.95 -17.09 12.63
C LEU A 974 -8.05 -18.33 13.54
N ASP A 975 -7.52 -18.23 14.76
CA ASP A 975 -7.60 -19.29 15.76
C ASP A 975 -9.05 -19.67 16.07
N HIS A 976 -9.92 -18.67 16.27
CA HIS A 976 -11.34 -18.91 16.51
C HIS A 976 -12.00 -19.65 15.36
N VAL A 977 -11.83 -19.20 14.12
CA VAL A 977 -12.44 -19.82 12.93
C VAL A 977 -11.92 -21.24 12.71
N LEU A 978 -10.62 -21.49 12.90
CA LEU A 978 -10.05 -22.84 12.80
C LEU A 978 -10.49 -23.77 13.93
N SER A 979 -10.87 -23.23 15.10
CA SER A 979 -11.41 -24.03 16.21
C SER A 979 -12.82 -24.57 15.93
N LEU A 980 -13.54 -23.96 14.97
CA LEU A 980 -14.87 -24.40 14.54
C LEU A 980 -14.78 -25.59 13.56
N THR A 981 -15.92 -26.01 13.00
CA THR A 981 -16.01 -27.19 12.11
C THR A 981 -16.37 -26.85 10.66
N GLU A 982 -16.60 -25.57 10.40
CA GLU A 982 -17.10 -25.01 9.17
C GLU A 982 -16.07 -25.20 8.05
N ASN A 983 -16.55 -25.61 6.87
CA ASN A 983 -15.69 -25.88 5.72
C ASN A 983 -15.20 -24.57 5.09
N VAL A 984 -14.04 -24.11 5.54
CA VAL A 984 -13.34 -22.94 5.04
C VAL A 984 -11.88 -23.27 4.77
N ASN A 985 -11.33 -22.71 3.69
CA ASN A 985 -9.92 -22.90 3.33
C ASN A 985 -9.15 -21.60 3.56
N ILE A 986 -8.05 -21.66 4.31
CA ILE A 986 -7.17 -20.53 4.56
C ILE A 986 -5.86 -20.72 3.81
N LEU A 987 -5.45 -19.72 3.03
CA LEU A 987 -4.15 -19.65 2.38
C LEU A 987 -3.34 -18.49 2.96
N VAL A 988 -2.32 -18.84 3.75
CA VAL A 988 -1.33 -17.90 4.28
C VAL A 988 -0.15 -17.82 3.33
N LEU A 989 0.04 -16.65 2.74
CA LEU A 989 1.16 -16.30 1.88
C LEU A 989 2.30 -15.78 2.76
N ASP A 990 3.13 -16.70 3.27
CA ASP A 990 4.16 -16.39 4.28
C ASP A 990 5.43 -15.86 3.60
N THR A 991 5.57 -14.53 3.62
CA THR A 991 6.79 -13.84 3.16
C THR A 991 7.75 -13.58 4.31
N GLN A 992 7.38 -13.95 5.54
CA GLN A 992 8.15 -13.79 6.76
C GLN A 992 8.45 -12.32 7.13
N CYS A 993 7.67 -11.36 6.61
CA CYS A 993 7.73 -9.94 6.95
C CYS A 993 6.46 -9.23 6.45
N TYR A 994 6.19 -8.01 6.93
CA TYR A 994 5.09 -7.20 6.40
C TYR A 994 5.50 -6.57 5.07
N SER A 995 5.40 -7.34 4.00
CA SER A 995 5.90 -6.97 2.68
C SER A 995 5.24 -5.73 2.08
N ASN A 996 3.98 -5.43 2.42
CA ASN A 996 3.27 -4.29 1.82
C ASN A 996 3.73 -2.95 2.39
N THR A 997 3.97 -2.92 3.69
CA THR A 997 4.33 -1.70 4.43
C THR A 997 5.85 -1.45 4.45
N GLY A 998 6.64 -2.27 3.74
CA GLY A 998 8.07 -2.07 3.53
C GLY A 998 8.97 -2.97 4.37
N GLY A 999 8.54 -4.18 4.72
CA GLY A 999 9.40 -5.21 5.28
C GLY A 999 9.61 -5.13 6.80
N GLN A 1000 8.57 -4.80 7.56
CA GLN A 1000 8.59 -4.88 9.03
C GLN A 1000 8.63 -6.33 9.52
N ALA A 1001 9.17 -6.54 10.72
CA ALA A 1001 9.16 -7.83 11.38
C ALA A 1001 7.73 -8.33 11.57
N SER A 1002 7.57 -9.66 11.55
CA SER A 1002 6.35 -10.35 11.94
C SER A 1002 6.70 -11.46 12.93
N LYS A 1003 5.70 -12.07 13.56
CA LYS A 1003 5.95 -13.33 14.30
C LYS A 1003 6.39 -14.48 13.38
N ALA A 1004 6.22 -14.38 12.05
CA ALA A 1004 6.72 -15.33 11.07
C ALA A 1004 8.20 -15.10 10.67
N THR A 1005 8.77 -13.92 10.93
CA THR A 1005 10.17 -13.62 10.63
C THR A 1005 11.12 -14.62 11.31
N PRO A 1006 12.11 -15.18 10.61
CA PRO A 1006 13.05 -16.17 11.16
C PRO A 1006 14.09 -15.52 12.07
N LEU A 1007 14.75 -16.34 12.90
CA LEU A 1007 15.86 -15.91 13.75
C LEU A 1007 17.03 -15.40 12.89
N GLY A 1008 17.63 -14.27 13.27
CA GLY A 1008 18.78 -13.68 12.56
C GLY A 1008 18.44 -12.87 11.31
N ALA A 1009 17.19 -12.85 10.84
CA ALA A 1009 16.80 -11.98 9.73
C ALA A 1009 16.76 -10.51 10.16
N VAL A 1010 17.33 -9.64 9.33
CA VAL A 1010 17.24 -8.19 9.45
C VAL A 1010 16.00 -7.69 8.70
N THR A 1011 15.11 -7.05 9.43
CA THR A 1011 13.90 -6.39 8.93
C THR A 1011 13.79 -5.02 9.58
N LYS A 1012 12.85 -4.18 9.14
CA LYS A 1012 12.44 -3.04 9.97
C LYS A 1012 11.86 -3.59 11.29
N PHE A 1013 12.06 -2.89 12.42
CA PHE A 1013 11.79 -3.41 13.78
C PHE A 1013 12.70 -4.58 14.22
N GLY A 1014 13.73 -4.87 13.43
CA GLY A 1014 14.67 -5.96 13.63
C GLY A 1014 16.03 -5.64 13.02
N GLU A 1015 16.49 -4.38 13.10
CA GLU A 1015 17.69 -3.88 12.42
C GLU A 1015 18.99 -4.61 12.81
N HIS A 1016 19.01 -5.23 13.99
CA HIS A 1016 20.11 -6.04 14.50
C HIS A 1016 19.82 -7.55 14.46
N GLY A 1017 18.94 -7.99 13.58
CA GLY A 1017 18.53 -9.38 13.45
C GLY A 1017 17.51 -9.79 14.52
N LYS A 1018 16.43 -10.46 14.10
CA LYS A 1018 15.41 -10.96 15.02
C LYS A 1018 16.01 -11.95 16.03
N ARG A 1019 15.70 -11.74 17.31
CA ARG A 1019 16.26 -12.51 18.45
C ARG A 1019 15.34 -13.59 19.01
N LYS A 1020 14.14 -13.72 18.45
CA LYS A 1020 13.15 -14.72 18.85
C LYS A 1020 12.90 -15.67 17.68
N ALA A 1021 12.71 -16.95 18.00
CA ALA A 1021 12.32 -17.94 17.00
C ALA A 1021 11.01 -17.54 16.28
N ARG A 1022 10.82 -18.10 15.09
CA ARG A 1022 9.57 -17.97 14.32
C ARG A 1022 8.43 -18.67 15.07
N LYS A 1023 7.25 -18.05 15.14
CA LYS A 1023 6.04 -18.73 15.65
C LYS A 1023 5.68 -19.89 14.72
N ASP A 1024 5.41 -21.06 15.27
CA ASP A 1024 4.99 -22.23 14.49
C ASP A 1024 3.47 -22.32 14.40
N LEU A 1025 2.89 -21.57 13.45
CA LEU A 1025 1.44 -21.55 13.22
C LEU A 1025 0.91 -22.93 12.84
N GLY A 1026 1.60 -23.65 11.96
CA GLY A 1026 1.14 -24.95 11.48
C GLY A 1026 1.07 -25.98 12.62
N VAL A 1027 2.12 -26.10 13.43
CA VAL A 1027 2.10 -27.00 14.61
C VAL A 1027 1.03 -26.60 15.61
N SER A 1028 0.86 -25.29 15.85
CA SER A 1028 -0.17 -24.82 16.78
C SER A 1028 -1.58 -25.23 16.34
N MET A 1029 -1.89 -25.08 15.05
CA MET A 1029 -3.22 -25.41 14.51
C MET A 1029 -3.44 -26.93 14.37
N MET A 1030 -2.38 -27.72 14.11
CA MET A 1030 -2.47 -29.18 14.09
C MET A 1030 -2.91 -29.76 15.45
N MET A 1031 -2.68 -29.06 16.57
CA MET A 1031 -3.04 -29.53 17.90
C MET A 1031 -4.55 -29.53 18.16
N TYR A 1032 -5.36 -28.85 17.35
CA TYR A 1032 -6.82 -29.01 17.39
C TYR A 1032 -7.25 -30.43 16.99
N GLY A 1033 -6.48 -31.11 16.14
CA GLY A 1033 -6.72 -32.48 15.70
C GLY A 1033 -7.74 -32.61 14.55
N HIS A 1034 -8.68 -31.68 14.41
CA HIS A 1034 -9.69 -31.67 13.34
C HIS A 1034 -9.41 -30.63 12.24
N VAL A 1035 -8.28 -29.95 12.28
CA VAL A 1035 -7.91 -28.96 11.25
C VAL A 1035 -6.98 -29.62 10.23
N TYR A 1036 -7.29 -29.54 8.93
CA TYR A 1036 -6.30 -29.90 7.90
C TYR A 1036 -5.20 -28.84 7.86
N VAL A 1037 -3.93 -29.25 7.92
CA VAL A 1037 -2.80 -28.30 7.88
C VAL A 1037 -1.74 -28.74 6.89
N ALA A 1038 -1.33 -27.86 5.99
CA ALA A 1038 -0.22 -28.12 5.07
C ALA A 1038 0.79 -26.97 5.04
N GLN A 1039 2.07 -27.31 5.02
CA GLN A 1039 3.16 -26.37 4.72
C GLN A 1039 3.73 -26.70 3.35
N ILE A 1040 3.66 -25.74 2.42
CA ILE A 1040 3.96 -25.93 1.00
C ILE A 1040 5.05 -24.96 0.52
N SER A 1041 5.72 -25.34 -0.58
CA SER A 1041 6.68 -24.50 -1.29
C SER A 1041 6.71 -24.91 -2.76
N LEU A 1042 6.16 -24.06 -3.63
CA LEU A 1042 6.00 -24.34 -5.07
C LEU A 1042 7.36 -24.59 -5.74
N GLY A 1043 8.37 -23.79 -5.41
CA GLY A 1043 9.72 -23.95 -5.94
C GLY A 1043 10.41 -25.24 -5.49
N ALA A 1044 10.10 -25.71 -4.27
CA ALA A 1044 10.69 -26.90 -3.71
C ALA A 1044 10.06 -28.21 -4.23
N GLN A 1045 8.72 -28.30 -4.22
CA GLN A 1045 7.98 -29.50 -4.62
C GLN A 1045 6.63 -29.17 -5.28
N LEU A 1046 6.65 -28.94 -6.59
CA LEU A 1046 5.48 -28.57 -7.40
C LEU A 1046 4.25 -29.47 -7.19
N ASN A 1047 4.42 -30.80 -7.23
CA ASN A 1047 3.30 -31.73 -7.11
C ASN A 1047 2.80 -31.88 -5.66
N GLN A 1048 3.63 -31.61 -4.66
CA GLN A 1048 3.18 -31.58 -3.27
C GLN A 1048 2.25 -30.38 -3.03
N THR A 1049 2.56 -29.23 -3.62
CA THR A 1049 1.70 -28.04 -3.59
C THR A 1049 0.32 -28.31 -4.18
N VAL A 1050 0.24 -28.88 -5.39
CA VAL A 1050 -1.05 -29.22 -6.02
C VAL A 1050 -1.85 -30.19 -5.15
N LYS A 1051 -1.19 -31.23 -4.62
CA LYS A 1051 -1.83 -32.23 -3.76
C LYS A 1051 -2.36 -31.64 -2.45
N ALA A 1052 -1.60 -30.77 -1.79
CA ALA A 1052 -2.02 -30.13 -0.55
C ALA A 1052 -3.27 -29.25 -0.76
N ILE A 1053 -3.30 -28.45 -1.84
CA ILE A 1053 -4.46 -27.62 -2.18
C ILE A 1053 -5.70 -28.49 -2.48
N GLN A 1054 -5.52 -29.60 -3.20
CA GLN A 1054 -6.61 -30.54 -3.49
C GLN A 1054 -7.14 -31.24 -2.24
N GLU A 1055 -6.26 -31.68 -1.34
CA GLU A 1055 -6.65 -32.33 -0.10
C GLU A 1055 -7.36 -31.38 0.87
N ALA A 1056 -6.88 -30.12 0.97
CA ALA A 1056 -7.48 -29.07 1.78
C ALA A 1056 -8.90 -28.73 1.32
N GLU A 1057 -9.10 -28.47 0.02
CA GLU A 1057 -10.45 -28.16 -0.50
C GLU A 1057 -11.40 -29.36 -0.41
N ALA A 1058 -10.88 -30.58 -0.50
CA ALA A 1058 -11.69 -31.78 -0.34
C ALA A 1058 -12.00 -32.09 1.14
N TYR A 1059 -11.34 -31.43 2.10
CA TYR A 1059 -11.55 -31.69 3.52
C TYR A 1059 -12.87 -31.04 3.97
N PRO A 1060 -13.83 -31.79 4.54
CA PRO A 1060 -15.12 -31.25 4.97
C PRO A 1060 -15.00 -30.56 6.34
N GLY A 1061 -14.15 -29.54 6.43
CA GLY A 1061 -13.84 -28.83 7.67
C GLY A 1061 -12.81 -27.72 7.45
N PRO A 1062 -12.30 -27.10 8.52
CA PRO A 1062 -11.33 -26.02 8.40
C PRO A 1062 -9.98 -26.53 7.86
N SER A 1063 -9.44 -25.81 6.89
CA SER A 1063 -8.15 -26.10 6.25
C SER A 1063 -7.21 -24.91 6.33
N LEU A 1064 -5.94 -25.14 6.67
CA LEU A 1064 -4.87 -24.15 6.69
C LEU A 1064 -3.71 -24.57 5.78
N ILE A 1065 -3.39 -23.73 4.81
CA ILE A 1065 -2.21 -23.88 3.95
C ILE A 1065 -1.26 -22.72 4.22
N ILE A 1066 -0.01 -23.02 4.57
CA ILE A 1066 1.07 -22.04 4.77
C ILE A 1066 2.05 -22.17 3.60
N ALA A 1067 2.09 -21.16 2.74
CA ALA A 1067 2.87 -21.15 1.51
C ALA A 1067 4.07 -20.23 1.63
N TYR A 1068 5.28 -20.78 1.51
CA TYR A 1068 6.49 -19.95 1.47
C TYR A 1068 6.46 -19.08 0.21
N SER A 1069 6.54 -17.77 0.42
CA SER A 1069 6.35 -16.77 -0.62
C SER A 1069 7.57 -15.84 -0.68
N PRO A 1070 8.53 -16.10 -1.59
CA PRO A 1070 9.65 -15.21 -1.85
C PRO A 1070 9.24 -13.75 -2.11
N CYS A 1071 9.99 -12.81 -1.53
CA CYS A 1071 9.68 -11.39 -1.61
C CYS A 1071 10.94 -10.56 -1.87
N GLU A 1072 10.78 -9.40 -2.52
CA GLU A 1072 11.89 -8.47 -2.79
C GLU A 1072 12.57 -8.00 -1.50
N GLU A 1073 11.84 -7.97 -0.39
CA GLU A 1073 12.34 -7.66 0.96
C GLU A 1073 13.37 -8.70 1.49
N HIS A 1074 13.47 -9.88 0.86
CA HIS A 1074 14.53 -10.84 1.18
C HIS A 1074 15.89 -10.40 0.61
N GLY A 1075 15.88 -9.54 -0.43
CA GLY A 1075 17.06 -8.90 -1.00
C GLY A 1075 17.97 -9.85 -1.80
N TYR A 1076 17.39 -10.58 -2.73
CA TYR A 1076 18.08 -11.34 -3.76
C TYR A 1076 17.29 -11.29 -5.08
N ASP A 1077 17.90 -11.74 -6.18
CA ASP A 1077 17.20 -11.79 -7.46
C ASP A 1077 16.11 -12.87 -7.44
N LEU A 1078 14.84 -12.44 -7.53
CA LEU A 1078 13.69 -13.33 -7.48
C LEU A 1078 13.60 -14.28 -8.68
N ALA A 1079 14.37 -14.05 -9.76
CA ALA A 1079 14.54 -15.05 -10.83
C ALA A 1079 15.10 -16.38 -10.29
N LEU A 1080 15.85 -16.34 -9.18
CA LEU A 1080 16.44 -17.52 -8.53
C LEU A 1080 15.57 -18.11 -7.40
N SER A 1081 14.37 -17.57 -7.20
CA SER A 1081 13.50 -17.91 -6.06
C SER A 1081 13.14 -19.39 -5.97
N HIS A 1082 12.91 -20.08 -7.09
CA HIS A 1082 12.65 -21.52 -7.10
C HIS A 1082 13.83 -22.35 -6.59
N ASP A 1083 15.05 -21.95 -6.92
CA ASP A 1083 16.25 -22.63 -6.43
C ASP A 1083 16.46 -22.37 -4.94
N GLN A 1084 16.31 -21.11 -4.52
CA GLN A 1084 16.37 -20.73 -3.11
C GLN A 1084 15.33 -21.49 -2.27
N MET A 1085 14.09 -21.64 -2.77
CA MET A 1085 13.04 -22.45 -2.15
C MET A 1085 13.44 -23.92 -1.95
N ARG A 1086 14.09 -24.54 -2.95
CA ARG A 1086 14.62 -25.91 -2.83
C ARG A 1086 15.70 -26.00 -1.77
N GLN A 1087 16.66 -25.08 -1.80
CA GLN A 1087 17.78 -25.07 -0.87
C GLN A 1087 17.31 -24.88 0.58
N LEU A 1088 16.44 -23.90 0.84
CA LEU A 1088 15.84 -23.68 2.17
C LEU A 1088 15.05 -24.89 2.67
N THR A 1089 14.38 -25.62 1.79
CA THR A 1089 13.70 -26.87 2.16
C THR A 1089 14.71 -27.96 2.53
N ALA A 1090 15.83 -28.06 1.80
CA ALA A 1090 16.89 -29.03 2.03
C ALA A 1090 17.71 -28.78 3.31
N THR A 1091 17.73 -27.56 3.84
CA THR A 1091 18.34 -27.22 5.14
C THR A 1091 17.41 -27.48 6.32
N GLY A 1092 16.14 -27.83 6.09
CA GLY A 1092 15.13 -27.93 7.14
C GLY A 1092 14.55 -26.58 7.59
N PHE A 1093 14.95 -25.46 6.97
CA PHE A 1093 14.40 -24.13 7.26
C PHE A 1093 12.90 -24.04 6.96
N TRP A 1094 12.45 -24.74 5.91
CA TRP A 1094 11.05 -24.84 5.53
C TRP A 1094 10.63 -26.30 5.25
N PRO A 1095 10.34 -27.11 6.29
CA PRO A 1095 9.92 -28.49 6.09
C PRO A 1095 8.57 -28.56 5.37
N LEU A 1096 8.37 -29.56 4.51
CA LEU A 1096 7.11 -29.75 3.79
C LEU A 1096 6.33 -30.88 4.44
N TYR A 1097 5.08 -30.63 4.79
CA TYR A 1097 4.21 -31.63 5.42
C TYR A 1097 2.74 -31.37 5.15
N ARG A 1098 1.92 -32.41 5.35
CA ARG A 1098 0.46 -32.36 5.33
C ARG A 1098 -0.07 -33.17 6.50
N PHE A 1099 -0.87 -32.54 7.34
CA PHE A 1099 -1.65 -33.15 8.40
C PHE A 1099 -3.10 -33.23 7.91
N ASP A 1100 -3.58 -34.45 7.71
CA ASP A 1100 -4.95 -34.71 7.27
C ASP A 1100 -5.67 -35.55 8.33
N PRO A 1101 -6.65 -34.98 9.05
CA PRO A 1101 -7.42 -35.69 10.07
C PRO A 1101 -8.03 -37.00 9.56
N ARG A 1102 -8.46 -37.06 8.30
CA ARG A 1102 -9.12 -38.24 7.70
C ARG A 1102 -8.21 -39.46 7.62
N ARG A 1103 -6.89 -39.27 7.63
CA ARG A 1103 -5.94 -40.39 7.63
C ARG A 1103 -6.03 -41.22 8.91
N ALA A 1104 -6.43 -40.62 10.03
CA ALA A 1104 -6.69 -41.36 11.26
C ALA A 1104 -7.83 -42.38 11.07
N ASP A 1105 -8.86 -42.01 10.32
CA ASP A 1105 -10.00 -42.89 9.99
C ASP A 1105 -9.58 -44.10 9.16
N GLU A 1106 -8.48 -43.96 8.38
CA GLU A 1106 -7.84 -45.05 7.63
C GLU A 1106 -6.82 -45.86 8.45
N GLY A 1107 -6.67 -45.60 9.76
CA GLY A 1107 -5.66 -46.22 10.61
C GLY A 1107 -4.22 -45.78 10.33
N LYS A 1108 -4.03 -44.65 9.62
CA LYS A 1108 -2.72 -44.07 9.31
C LYS A 1108 -2.42 -42.89 10.25
N LEU A 1109 -1.15 -42.54 10.39
CA LEU A 1109 -0.78 -41.30 11.07
C LEU A 1109 -1.29 -40.09 10.26
N PRO A 1110 -1.96 -39.11 10.91
CA PRO A 1110 -2.45 -37.89 10.27
C PRO A 1110 -1.37 -37.09 9.55
N LEU A 1111 -0.18 -36.98 10.15
CA LEU A 1111 0.94 -36.23 9.58
C LEU A 1111 1.69 -37.06 8.54
N ALA A 1112 1.84 -36.51 7.34
CA ALA A 1112 2.77 -36.92 6.32
C ALA A 1112 3.87 -35.87 6.18
N LEU A 1113 5.10 -36.24 6.55
CA LEU A 1113 6.29 -35.41 6.29
C LEU A 1113 6.79 -35.66 4.86
N ASP A 1114 6.64 -34.67 3.99
CA ASP A 1114 6.94 -34.74 2.55
C ASP A 1114 8.37 -34.29 2.21
N SER A 1115 9.02 -33.49 3.05
CA SER A 1115 10.45 -33.14 2.91
C SER A 1115 11.37 -34.25 3.44
N ARG A 1116 12.61 -34.28 2.93
CA ARG A 1116 13.69 -35.15 3.43
C ARG A 1116 14.35 -34.55 4.69
N PRO A 1117 15.12 -35.34 5.46
CA PRO A 1117 15.94 -34.81 6.54
C PRO A 1117 16.89 -33.70 6.07
N PRO A 1118 17.19 -32.72 6.93
CA PRO A 1118 18.16 -31.67 6.61
C PRO A 1118 19.49 -32.28 6.11
N SER A 1119 19.98 -31.82 4.95
CA SER A 1119 21.15 -32.40 4.29
C SER A 1119 22.17 -31.37 3.80
N VAL A 1120 21.90 -30.07 3.98
CA VAL A 1120 22.74 -28.95 3.53
C VAL A 1120 22.95 -27.98 4.69
N ALA A 1121 24.11 -27.32 4.74
CA ALA A 1121 24.40 -26.31 5.75
C ALA A 1121 23.45 -25.10 5.62
N LEU A 1122 22.85 -24.71 6.75
CA LEU A 1122 21.89 -23.59 6.80
C LEU A 1122 22.56 -22.26 6.43
N GLU A 1123 23.74 -22.00 6.99
CA GLU A 1123 24.46 -20.72 6.89
C GLU A 1123 24.70 -20.28 5.44
N GLU A 1124 25.27 -21.16 4.60
CA GLU A 1124 25.57 -20.86 3.20
C GLU A 1124 24.31 -20.46 2.42
N THR A 1125 23.18 -21.13 2.70
CA THR A 1125 21.89 -20.86 2.03
C THR A 1125 21.29 -19.52 2.49
N LEU A 1126 21.40 -19.18 3.77
CA LEU A 1126 20.89 -17.89 4.29
C LEU A 1126 21.67 -16.71 3.71
N LEU A 1127 22.96 -16.89 3.44
CA LEU A 1127 23.82 -15.84 2.86
C LEU A 1127 23.49 -15.48 1.41
N HIS A 1128 22.61 -16.22 0.73
CA HIS A 1128 22.06 -15.77 -0.56
C HIS A 1128 21.15 -14.54 -0.41
N GLU A 1129 20.55 -14.35 0.76
CA GLU A 1129 19.57 -13.29 1.02
C GLU A 1129 20.22 -12.10 1.74
N GLN A 1130 19.96 -10.87 1.27
CA GLN A 1130 20.53 -9.67 1.88
C GLN A 1130 20.10 -9.49 3.34
N ARG A 1131 18.89 -9.93 3.71
CA ARG A 1131 18.39 -9.83 5.09
C ARG A 1131 19.23 -10.61 6.12
N PHE A 1132 20.03 -11.58 5.71
CA PHE A 1132 21.01 -12.25 6.59
C PHE A 1132 22.44 -11.74 6.36
N ARG A 1133 22.83 -11.47 5.10
CA ARG A 1133 24.14 -10.88 4.79
C ARG A 1133 24.37 -9.56 5.52
N ARG A 1134 23.34 -8.72 5.64
CA ARG A 1134 23.43 -7.42 6.32
C ARG A 1134 23.86 -7.58 7.77
N LEU A 1135 23.31 -8.56 8.50
CA LEU A 1135 23.74 -8.84 9.86
C LEU A 1135 25.17 -9.34 9.89
N ASN A 1136 25.54 -10.26 9.01
CA ASN A 1136 26.89 -10.80 8.94
C ASN A 1136 27.96 -9.72 8.68
N SER A 1137 27.66 -8.75 7.80
CA SER A 1137 28.57 -7.64 7.52
C SER A 1137 28.69 -6.65 8.69
N GLN A 1138 27.62 -6.47 9.47
CA GLN A 1138 27.60 -5.49 10.57
C GLN A 1138 28.09 -6.07 11.90
N GLN A 1139 27.72 -7.33 12.20
CA GLN A 1139 27.95 -8.03 13.46
C GLN A 1139 28.19 -9.54 13.21
N PRO A 1140 29.35 -9.94 12.64
CA PRO A 1140 29.60 -11.31 12.19
C PRO A 1140 29.51 -12.35 13.32
N GLU A 1141 30.08 -12.08 14.50
CA GLU A 1141 30.03 -12.99 15.65
C GLU A 1141 28.58 -13.25 16.12
N VAL A 1142 27.75 -12.21 16.05
CA VAL A 1142 26.34 -12.28 16.42
C VAL A 1142 25.55 -13.06 15.37
N ALA A 1143 25.84 -12.84 14.09
CA ALA A 1143 25.22 -13.59 13.00
C ALA A 1143 25.53 -15.09 13.11
N GLU A 1144 26.80 -15.44 13.32
CA GLU A 1144 27.24 -16.83 13.48
C GLU A 1144 26.51 -17.54 14.64
N GLN A 1145 26.39 -16.87 15.79
CA GLN A 1145 25.68 -17.42 16.94
C GLN A 1145 24.18 -17.63 16.65
N LEU A 1146 23.51 -16.63 16.04
CA LEU A 1146 22.08 -16.75 15.71
C LEU A 1146 21.82 -17.84 14.66
N TRP A 1147 22.74 -18.09 13.73
CA TRP A 1147 22.58 -19.19 12.76
C TRP A 1147 22.77 -20.56 13.39
N LYS A 1148 23.70 -20.71 14.35
CA LYS A 1148 23.83 -21.94 15.15
C LYS A 1148 22.55 -22.19 15.96
N ASP A 1149 22.02 -21.16 16.61
CA ASP A 1149 20.77 -21.25 17.35
C ASP A 1149 19.58 -21.61 16.43
N ALA A 1150 19.52 -21.00 15.24
CA ALA A 1150 18.52 -21.30 14.23
C ALA A 1150 18.61 -22.75 13.74
N ALA A 1151 19.81 -23.23 13.42
CA ALA A 1151 20.02 -24.61 12.98
C ALA A 1151 19.59 -25.62 14.06
N ALA A 1152 19.92 -25.36 15.32
CA ALA A 1152 19.52 -26.20 16.44
C ALA A 1152 17.99 -26.20 16.66
N ASP A 1153 17.33 -25.05 16.54
CA ASP A 1153 15.87 -24.93 16.64
C ASP A 1153 15.16 -25.65 15.49
N LEU A 1154 15.63 -25.48 14.25
CA LEU A 1154 15.10 -26.13 13.07
C LEU A 1154 15.26 -27.65 13.12
N GLN A 1155 16.39 -28.16 13.63
CA GLN A 1155 16.60 -29.59 13.82
C GLN A 1155 15.58 -30.16 14.82
N LYS A 1156 15.40 -29.51 15.98
CA LYS A 1156 14.38 -29.94 16.98
C LYS A 1156 12.97 -29.97 16.38
N ARG A 1157 12.64 -28.96 15.57
CA ARG A 1157 11.34 -28.88 14.88
C ARG A 1157 11.17 -30.01 13.87
N TYR A 1158 12.20 -30.29 13.08
CA TYR A 1158 12.17 -31.40 12.13
C TYR A 1158 12.02 -32.75 12.85
N ASP A 1159 12.77 -32.99 13.93
CA ASP A 1159 12.71 -34.22 14.70
C ASP A 1159 11.32 -34.44 15.31
N PHE A 1160 10.70 -33.38 15.83
CA PHE A 1160 9.33 -33.39 16.32
C PHE A 1160 8.33 -33.79 15.22
N LEU A 1161 8.42 -33.17 14.03
CA LEU A 1161 7.57 -33.53 12.89
C LEU A 1161 7.84 -34.97 12.41
N ALA A 1162 9.09 -35.43 12.42
CA ALA A 1162 9.45 -36.80 12.07
C ALA A 1162 8.86 -37.80 13.06
N GLN A 1163 8.87 -37.49 14.37
CA GLN A 1163 8.22 -38.29 15.40
C GLN A 1163 6.70 -38.39 15.16
N MET A 1164 6.03 -37.26 14.91
CA MET A 1164 4.59 -37.24 14.60
C MET A 1164 4.25 -38.01 13.31
N ALA A 1165 5.15 -38.03 12.33
CA ALA A 1165 4.99 -38.78 11.08
C ALA A 1165 5.39 -40.26 11.18
N GLY A 1166 5.82 -40.74 12.35
CA GLY A 1166 6.27 -42.13 12.56
C GLY A 1166 7.59 -42.46 11.85
N LYS A 1167 8.44 -41.45 11.61
CA LYS A 1167 9.72 -41.53 10.91
C LYS A 1167 10.94 -41.38 11.83
N ALA A 1168 10.75 -41.32 13.15
CA ALA A 1168 11.87 -41.25 14.09
C ALA A 1168 12.76 -42.50 13.98
N GLU A 1169 14.08 -42.30 13.96
CA GLU A 1169 15.02 -43.42 14.09
C GLU A 1169 14.79 -44.11 15.44
N LYS A 1170 14.58 -45.43 15.43
CA LYS A 1170 14.68 -46.22 16.66
C LYS A 1170 16.10 -46.04 17.17
N SER A 1171 16.29 -45.44 18.35
CA SER A 1171 17.59 -45.48 19.00
C SER A 1171 17.97 -46.94 19.20
N ASN A 1172 19.04 -47.39 18.53
CA ASN A 1172 19.65 -48.68 18.82
C ASN A 1172 20.27 -48.64 20.22
N THR A 1173 19.43 -48.86 21.23
CA THR A 1173 19.83 -49.26 22.57
C THR A 1173 18.81 -50.29 23.04
N ASP A 1174 18.97 -51.51 22.53
CA ASP A 1174 18.65 -52.77 23.20
C ASP A 1174 19.92 -53.63 23.20
#